data_AF-A0AAN7PG77-F1
#
_entry.id   AF-A0AAN7PG77-F1
#
_cell.length_a   1.000
_cell.length_b   1.000
_cell.length_c   1.000
_cell.angle_alpha   90.00
_cell.angle_beta   90.00
_cell.angle_gamma   90.00
#
_symmetry.space_group_name_H-M   'P 1'
#
loop_
_entity.id
_entity.type
_entity.pdbx_description
1 polymer ?
#
loop_
_entity_poly.entity_id
_entity_poly.type
_entity_poly.pdbx_seq_one_letter_code
_entity_poly.pdbx_strand_id
1 'polypeptide(L)'
;MSPQIMKAMIMVSENHPSSYGSGYGYAIALFFVVLSQTLLHQLYQRNNMLTAIKIKTAVVGLIYKKALTLANSSRRNYTTGEIVNLMSADAQQLMELTVNINLLWSAPFQIIMAVIFLWKELGPSVLAGVAVLLLVIPINALVAARVKRLKKSQMRYSDQRVKLLSEMLHGIKILKLYAWEPAYQRKVMSIREREVDVLKSSGYLTTYSMLTLTCIPFMVSLATFGVFFHLDKENVLTATKVFTSISLFNILRLPLFDLPSVISAVAQTKVSLSRLEDFLSAEDLKPEDVNTNYSGNHAVGFIGASFRWEKNGLPVLKNLNVSIPEGSLVAVVGQVGSGKSSFLSAILGEMEKLEGTVQRRGSVAYVSQHAWIQNDSLQENILFGANLNRPYYELVLESCALLPDLEQLPNGDQTEIGERGVNISGGQKQRVSLARAVYSNADLYLLDDPLSAVDVHVGKHLFENLIGPSGLLKSKTRILVTHNLMLLPHADLIIAMEGGRISQMGTYQELISNRANFAELIQVFSAEHTSEETTTMEVSSSKEEGQLGRSLQQRELLKHKHSSFDQWKILTNNKEKVATGGMKMSVVLKYLQAFDWRWMWLTIAAYLGQNALAIGQNLWLSTWTAETAKVSDFTEWKQSQNYKLRIYGLLGFIQGLLVCCGAYVLTRGSLSASRALHHQLLDNVLHLPLQHFESNPVGQIINRFTKDLFIVDLRFHYYLRTWLNCTLDVIGTILVITSASPLFIVVVIPLGYFYFTIQRYYIASSRQIRRLAGASHSPVISHFSETLVGRSTVRAFGHQERFIRKNNDVVYENLVYFYNNVISNRWLSVRLEFLGNIMVFFAALFVVLAGNTVSSSAVGLSISYALNIIQSLNFWVRKACEIETNAVSIERVFEYAKMDKEEPWIMSKRPPVGWPDRGIIEFVNYKAQYRRDLGLALNDVSFQTQSKEKVGIVGRTGAGKSTLTNCLFRVLEGTEGKIIIDGIDISTIGLHDLRGNLNIIPQDPVLFSGTLQSNLDPLGKHSDLELWEVLELCGLKDFVQSLPKKLLHEISEGGENLSVGQRQLVCLARVLLRKTKILVLDEATASVDMETDNLVQFTIKREFYNCTILTIAHRLHTVMDSERVLVLDAGRILEYDTPHNLLQRKGAFSEMVAEAGIRR
;
A
#
# COMPACT_ATOMS: atom_id res chain seq x y z
N MET A 1 18.36 -9.97 43.80
CA MET A 1 17.79 -9.95 45.16
C MET A 1 16.77 -11.05 45.37
N SER A 2 15.73 -11.20 44.54
CA SER A 2 14.67 -12.21 44.72
C SER A 2 15.17 -13.67 44.88
N PRO A 3 16.15 -14.16 44.08
CA PRO A 3 16.69 -15.52 44.28
C PRO A 3 17.43 -15.71 45.60
N GLN A 4 18.03 -14.64 46.15
CA GLN A 4 18.73 -14.66 47.44
C GLN A 4 17.76 -14.65 48.62
N ILE A 5 16.64 -13.93 48.49
CA ILE A 5 15.55 -13.99 49.49
C ILE A 5 14.91 -15.38 49.47
N MET A 6 14.66 -15.94 48.29
CA MET A 6 14.20 -17.32 48.14
C MET A 6 15.17 -18.30 48.80
N LYS A 7 16.49 -18.13 48.61
CA LYS A 7 17.53 -18.92 49.30
C LYS A 7 17.36 -18.88 50.82
N ALA A 8 17.25 -17.68 51.39
CA ALA A 8 17.08 -17.49 52.82
C ALA A 8 15.79 -18.16 53.35
N MET A 9 14.68 -18.07 52.60
CA MET A 9 13.43 -18.73 52.96
C MET A 9 13.55 -20.26 52.97
N ILE A 10 14.22 -20.86 51.98
CA ILE A 10 14.44 -22.31 51.94
C ILE A 10 15.36 -22.74 53.11
N MET A 11 16.44 -21.99 53.40
CA MET A 11 17.34 -22.29 54.53
C MET A 11 16.65 -22.20 55.89
N VAL A 12 15.74 -21.24 56.09
CA VAL A 12 14.93 -21.14 57.32
C VAL A 12 14.04 -22.38 57.47
N SER A 13 13.47 -22.87 56.37
CA SER A 13 12.69 -24.12 56.36
C SER A 13 13.54 -25.37 56.59
N GLU A 14 14.82 -25.37 56.21
CA GLU A 14 15.74 -26.51 56.40
C GLU A 14 16.30 -26.60 57.83
N ASN A 15 16.64 -25.45 58.45
CA ASN A 15 17.48 -25.46 59.65
C ASN A 15 16.73 -25.28 60.99
N HIS A 16 15.58 -24.57 61.08
CA HIS A 16 14.87 -24.40 62.38
C HIS A 16 13.35 -24.06 62.25
N PRO A 17 12.43 -24.95 62.67
CA PRO A 17 10.98 -24.71 62.61
C PRO A 17 10.41 -23.78 63.71
N SER A 18 11.21 -23.28 64.65
CA SER A 18 10.75 -22.44 65.78
C SER A 18 10.81 -20.93 65.52
N SER A 19 11.41 -20.47 64.42
CA SER A 19 11.55 -19.04 64.08
C SER A 19 10.59 -18.60 62.96
N TYR A 20 9.28 -18.83 63.14
CA TYR A 20 8.27 -18.37 62.17
C TYR A 20 8.36 -16.87 61.85
N GLY A 21 8.79 -16.04 62.82
CA GLY A 21 8.97 -14.60 62.67
C GLY A 21 9.95 -14.19 61.56
N SER A 22 11.04 -14.93 61.36
CA SER A 22 12.02 -14.63 60.29
C SER A 22 11.47 -15.00 58.90
N GLY A 23 10.70 -16.10 58.79
CA GLY A 23 10.03 -16.51 57.56
C GLY A 23 9.01 -15.50 57.04
N TYR A 24 8.17 -14.95 57.95
CA TYR A 24 7.24 -13.87 57.60
C TYR A 24 7.97 -12.59 57.16
N GLY A 25 9.07 -12.25 57.84
CA GLY A 25 9.91 -11.12 57.47
C GLY A 25 10.47 -11.23 56.04
N TYR A 26 10.93 -12.42 55.63
CA TYR A 26 11.41 -12.65 54.26
C TYR A 26 10.30 -12.61 53.20
N ALA A 27 9.10 -13.11 53.50
CA ALA A 27 7.95 -13.03 52.59
C ALA A 27 7.54 -11.56 52.34
N ILE A 28 7.51 -10.74 53.40
CA ILE A 28 7.25 -9.29 53.31
C ILE A 28 8.37 -8.59 52.54
N ALA A 29 9.63 -8.91 52.83
CA ALA A 29 10.78 -8.35 52.11
C ALA A 29 10.74 -8.69 50.62
N LEU A 30 10.38 -9.93 50.26
CA LEU A 30 10.22 -10.36 48.87
C LEU A 30 9.16 -9.51 48.15
N PHE A 31 8.00 -9.29 48.80
CA PHE A 31 6.95 -8.45 48.24
C PHE A 31 7.42 -7.02 47.95
N PHE A 32 8.08 -6.36 48.91
CA PHE A 32 8.58 -4.99 48.71
C PHE A 32 9.66 -4.91 47.63
N VAL A 33 10.56 -5.89 47.56
CA VAL A 33 11.60 -5.94 46.53
C VAL A 33 10.99 -6.09 45.13
N VAL A 34 10.05 -7.02 44.94
CA VAL A 34 9.42 -7.24 43.63
C VAL A 34 8.51 -6.06 43.25
N LEU A 35 7.81 -5.47 44.22
CA LEU A 35 7.00 -4.27 44.00
C LEU A 35 7.87 -3.07 43.54
N SER A 36 9.00 -2.85 44.21
CA SER A 36 9.95 -1.79 43.87
C SER A 36 10.56 -2.03 42.48
N GLN A 37 10.91 -3.29 42.17
CA GLN A 37 11.40 -3.68 40.85
C GLN A 37 10.37 -3.37 39.76
N THR A 38 9.09 -3.74 39.96
CA THR A 38 8.00 -3.43 39.03
C THR A 38 7.88 -1.92 38.78
N LEU A 39 7.81 -1.11 39.83
CA LEU A 39 7.64 0.34 39.69
C LEU A 39 8.82 1.00 38.96
N LEU A 40 10.05 0.67 39.36
CA LEU A 40 11.27 1.19 38.73
C LEU A 40 11.37 0.76 37.27
N HIS A 41 11.07 -0.51 36.96
CA HIS A 41 11.10 -1.01 35.60
C HIS A 41 10.06 -0.31 34.71
N GLN A 42 8.84 -0.12 35.19
CA GLN A 42 7.79 0.56 34.40
C GLN A 42 8.07 2.06 34.23
N LEU A 43 8.67 2.72 35.23
CA LEU A 43 9.13 4.10 35.12
C LEU A 43 10.24 4.26 34.07
N TYR A 44 11.23 3.37 34.12
CA TYR A 44 12.32 3.29 33.14
C TYR A 44 11.77 3.12 31.71
N GLN A 45 10.86 2.16 31.52
CA GLN A 45 10.24 1.91 30.21
C GLN A 45 9.46 3.12 29.68
N ARG A 46 8.73 3.83 30.56
CA ARG A 46 8.02 5.06 30.19
C ARG A 46 8.97 6.14 29.70
N ASN A 47 10.04 6.41 30.45
CA ASN A 47 10.98 7.47 30.13
C ASN A 47 11.76 7.17 28.84
N ASN A 48 12.21 5.92 28.65
CA ASN A 48 12.89 5.53 27.41
C ASN A 48 11.98 5.67 26.18
N MET A 49 10.72 5.24 26.28
CA MET A 49 9.79 5.35 25.17
C MET A 49 9.51 6.82 24.81
N LEU A 50 9.37 7.69 25.81
CA LEU A 50 9.21 9.13 25.61
C LEU A 50 10.41 9.74 24.87
N THR A 51 11.63 9.40 25.27
CA THR A 51 12.85 9.86 24.59
C THR A 51 12.90 9.37 23.14
N ALA A 52 12.59 8.09 22.90
CA ALA A 52 12.59 7.50 21.57
C ALA A 52 11.60 8.20 20.63
N ILE A 53 10.40 8.52 21.12
CA ILE A 53 9.37 9.22 20.34
C ILE A 53 9.80 10.65 19.99
N LYS A 54 10.43 11.36 20.93
CA LYS A 54 10.95 12.72 20.68
C LYS A 54 12.00 12.71 19.57
N ILE A 55 12.92 11.75 19.60
CA ILE A 55 13.93 11.58 18.54
C ILE A 55 13.25 11.33 17.19
N LYS A 56 12.31 10.37 17.12
CA LYS A 56 11.58 10.09 15.87
C LYS A 56 10.89 11.33 15.31
N THR A 57 10.17 12.07 16.16
CA THR A 57 9.41 13.25 15.75
C THR A 57 10.32 14.37 15.25
N ALA A 58 11.46 14.58 15.92
CA ALA A 58 12.47 15.54 15.48
C ALA A 58 13.07 15.17 14.12
N VAL A 59 13.45 13.90 13.92
CA VAL A 59 14.01 13.40 12.66
C VAL A 59 13.00 13.55 11.51
N VAL A 60 11.73 13.17 11.72
CA VAL A 60 10.67 13.33 10.71
C VAL A 60 10.48 14.81 10.32
N GLY A 61 10.47 15.72 11.31
CA GLY A 61 10.38 17.16 11.05
C GLY A 61 11.60 17.72 10.28
N LEU A 62 12.82 17.26 10.59
CA LEU A 62 14.03 17.66 9.89
C LEU A 62 14.04 17.17 8.43
N ILE A 63 13.67 15.91 8.20
CA ILE A 63 13.54 15.33 6.86
C ILE A 63 12.53 16.13 6.03
N TYR A 64 11.38 16.48 6.61
CA TYR A 64 10.35 17.26 5.93
C TYR A 64 10.86 18.65 5.51
N LYS A 65 11.50 19.37 6.43
CA LYS A 65 12.10 20.69 6.13
C LYS A 65 13.16 20.59 5.04
N LYS A 66 14.07 19.61 5.15
CA LYS A 66 15.15 19.40 4.17
C LYS A 66 14.59 19.06 2.79
N ALA A 67 13.54 18.26 2.72
CA ALA A 67 12.94 17.86 1.45
C ALA A 67 12.38 19.05 0.63
N LEU A 68 11.94 20.12 1.32
CA LEU A 68 11.47 21.35 0.68
C LEU A 68 12.61 22.28 0.22
N THR A 69 13.80 22.20 0.82
CA THR A 69 14.97 23.03 0.47
C THR A 69 15.97 22.33 -0.45
N LEU A 70 15.85 21.01 -0.62
CA LEU A 70 16.77 20.18 -1.40
C LEU A 70 16.87 20.62 -2.87
N ALA A 71 18.10 20.89 -3.35
CA ALA A 71 18.37 21.24 -4.74
C ALA A 71 17.94 20.12 -5.71
N ASN A 72 17.61 20.49 -6.96
CA ASN A 72 17.22 19.51 -7.99
C ASN A 72 18.36 18.55 -8.38
N SER A 73 19.61 19.03 -8.35
CA SER A 73 20.82 18.23 -8.58
C SER A 73 20.94 17.08 -7.57
N SER A 74 20.79 17.37 -6.28
CA SER A 74 20.81 16.36 -5.22
C SER A 74 19.55 15.48 -5.20
N ARG A 75 18.39 16.02 -5.58
CA ARG A 75 17.14 15.23 -5.62
C ARG A 75 17.17 14.12 -6.67
N ARG A 76 17.91 14.22 -7.77
CA ARG A 76 18.04 13.09 -8.70
C ARG A 76 18.65 11.85 -8.03
N ASN A 77 19.49 12.04 -7.01
CA ASN A 77 20.08 10.96 -6.24
C ASN A 77 19.11 10.32 -5.23
N TYR A 78 17.99 10.99 -4.92
CA TYR A 78 16.99 10.54 -3.95
C TYR A 78 15.61 10.49 -4.59
N THR A 79 15.14 9.28 -4.85
CA THR A 79 13.76 9.06 -5.32
C THR A 79 12.75 9.42 -4.24
N THR A 80 11.52 9.78 -4.65
CA THR A 80 10.43 10.06 -3.70
C THR A 80 10.21 8.88 -2.73
N GLY A 81 10.32 7.64 -3.23
CA GLY A 81 10.20 6.44 -2.41
C GLY A 81 11.31 6.29 -1.37
N GLU A 82 12.56 6.62 -1.72
CA GLU A 82 13.67 6.61 -0.77
C GLU A 82 13.50 7.64 0.34
N ILE A 83 13.05 8.87 0.01
CA ILE A 83 12.81 9.92 1.01
C ILE A 83 11.66 9.53 1.96
N VAL A 84 10.58 8.95 1.42
CA VAL A 84 9.49 8.40 2.23
C VAL A 84 10.01 7.27 3.13
N ASN A 85 10.90 6.42 2.63
CA ASN A 85 11.50 5.34 3.40
C ASN A 85 12.43 5.85 4.52
N LEU A 86 13.18 6.94 4.31
CA LEU A 86 13.97 7.59 5.37
C LEU A 86 13.06 8.03 6.53
N MET A 87 11.93 8.64 6.21
CA MET A 87 10.94 9.07 7.20
C MET A 87 10.26 7.89 7.90
N SER A 88 9.84 6.86 7.16
CA SER A 88 9.04 5.77 7.73
C SER A 88 9.87 4.67 8.38
N ALA A 89 10.90 4.15 7.71
CA ALA A 89 11.66 3.00 8.16
C ALA A 89 12.88 3.42 8.98
N ASP A 90 13.66 4.40 8.51
CA ASP A 90 14.92 4.77 9.17
C ASP A 90 14.68 5.54 10.46
N ALA A 91 13.73 6.49 10.48
CA ALA A 91 13.33 7.15 11.72
C ALA A 91 12.70 6.18 12.74
N GLN A 92 11.97 5.16 12.27
CA GLN A 92 11.41 4.10 13.12
C GLN A 92 12.51 3.20 13.70
N GLN A 93 13.53 2.87 12.91
CA GLN A 93 14.67 2.08 13.37
C GLN A 93 15.47 2.80 14.47
N LEU A 94 15.67 4.11 14.34
CA LEU A 94 16.26 4.93 15.41
C LEU A 94 15.44 4.91 16.71
N MET A 95 14.11 4.97 16.61
CA MET A 95 13.22 4.85 17.76
C MET A 95 13.38 3.47 18.44
N GLU A 96 13.38 2.39 17.66
CA GLU A 96 13.50 1.02 18.17
C GLU A 96 14.86 0.76 18.84
N LEU A 97 15.95 1.29 18.28
CA LEU A 97 17.26 1.23 18.92
C LEU A 97 17.26 2.00 20.25
N THR A 98 16.70 3.21 20.29
CA THR A 98 16.69 4.06 21.50
C THR A 98 16.03 3.35 22.68
N VAL A 99 14.96 2.57 22.43
CA VAL A 99 14.28 1.81 23.48
C VAL A 99 15.18 0.71 24.06
N ASN A 100 16.02 0.08 23.24
CA ASN A 100 16.79 -1.12 23.61
C ASN A 100 18.29 -0.86 23.86
N ILE A 101 18.80 0.34 23.57
CA ILE A 101 20.25 0.64 23.59
C ILE A 101 20.90 0.38 24.95
N ASN A 102 20.17 0.64 26.03
CA ASN A 102 20.62 0.42 27.40
C ASN A 102 20.88 -1.06 27.73
N LEU A 103 20.37 -1.99 26.92
CA LEU A 103 20.67 -3.41 27.08
C LEU A 103 22.14 -3.73 26.79
N LEU A 104 22.84 -2.92 25.97
CA LEU A 104 24.25 -3.14 25.63
C LEU A 104 25.17 -3.17 26.85
N TRP A 105 24.91 -2.32 27.84
CA TRP A 105 25.68 -2.29 29.09
C TRP A 105 24.99 -3.08 30.21
N SER A 106 23.65 -3.06 30.26
CA SER A 106 22.89 -3.76 31.30
C SER A 106 22.98 -5.28 31.18
N ALA A 107 23.00 -5.85 29.97
CA ALA A 107 23.05 -7.31 29.79
C ALA A 107 24.39 -7.91 30.25
N PRO A 108 25.57 -7.39 29.85
CA PRO A 108 26.85 -7.86 30.40
C PRO A 108 26.91 -7.78 31.92
N PHE A 109 26.43 -6.67 32.51
CA PHE A 109 26.38 -6.51 33.96
C PHE A 109 25.52 -7.59 34.63
N GLN A 110 24.31 -7.85 34.11
CA GLN A 110 23.43 -8.90 34.62
C GLN A 110 24.04 -10.29 34.49
N ILE A 111 24.73 -10.57 33.37
CA ILE A 111 25.39 -11.86 33.14
C ILE A 111 26.52 -12.06 34.15
N ILE A 112 27.40 -11.07 34.32
CA ILE A 112 28.52 -11.13 35.26
C ILE A 112 28.00 -11.33 36.69
N MET A 113 27.02 -10.54 37.13
CA MET A 113 26.43 -10.67 38.46
C MET A 113 25.77 -12.03 38.71
N ALA A 114 25.05 -12.56 37.73
CA ALA A 114 24.42 -13.87 37.86
C ALA A 114 25.45 -15.01 37.89
N VAL A 115 26.52 -14.93 37.10
CA VAL A 115 27.64 -15.90 37.15
C VAL A 115 28.37 -15.82 38.50
N ILE A 116 28.60 -14.63 39.06
CA ILE A 116 29.19 -14.47 40.40
C ILE A 116 28.32 -15.14 41.47
N PHE A 117 27.00 -14.95 41.42
CA PHE A 117 26.09 -15.60 42.37
C PHE A 117 26.06 -17.12 42.18
N LEU A 118 26.01 -17.61 40.95
CA LEU A 118 26.09 -19.04 40.66
C LEU A 118 27.41 -19.65 41.16
N TRP A 119 28.54 -18.96 40.96
CA TRP A 119 29.85 -19.41 41.43
C TRP A 119 29.89 -19.57 42.94
N LYS A 120 29.25 -18.67 43.69
CA LYS A 120 29.11 -18.78 45.15
C LYS A 120 28.26 -19.98 45.59
N GLU A 121 27.28 -20.41 44.79
CA GLU A 121 26.40 -21.54 45.13
C GLU A 121 26.97 -22.91 44.75
N LEU A 122 27.57 -23.01 43.55
CA LEU A 122 27.93 -24.27 42.90
C LEU A 122 29.44 -24.41 42.63
N GLY A 123 30.25 -23.39 42.96
CA GLY A 123 31.69 -23.41 42.78
C GLY A 123 32.13 -23.52 41.31
N PRO A 124 33.26 -24.20 41.03
CA PRO A 124 33.81 -24.32 39.67
C PRO A 124 32.88 -25.02 38.65
N SER A 125 31.88 -25.78 39.10
CA SER A 125 30.94 -26.48 38.23
C SER A 125 30.14 -25.56 37.29
N VAL A 126 30.01 -24.28 37.67
CA VAL A 126 29.33 -23.24 36.87
C VAL A 126 29.98 -23.01 35.51
N LEU A 127 31.29 -23.25 35.39
CA LEU A 127 32.00 -23.11 34.11
C LEU A 127 31.44 -24.04 33.04
N ALA A 128 30.95 -25.23 33.41
CA ALA A 128 30.30 -26.15 32.48
C ALA A 128 28.98 -25.56 31.94
N GLY A 129 28.17 -24.96 32.82
CA GLY A 129 26.95 -24.26 32.43
C GLY A 129 27.22 -23.05 31.53
N VAL A 130 28.22 -22.23 31.88
CA VAL A 130 28.65 -21.08 31.06
C VAL A 130 29.19 -21.53 29.70
N ALA A 131 29.95 -22.63 29.64
CA ALA A 131 30.43 -23.18 28.37
C ALA A 131 29.28 -23.60 27.44
N VAL A 132 28.25 -24.27 27.98
CA VAL A 132 27.03 -24.60 27.20
C VAL A 132 26.36 -23.33 26.69
N LEU A 133 26.25 -22.27 27.51
CA LEU A 133 25.68 -20.99 27.08
C LEU A 133 26.49 -20.34 25.96
N LEU A 134 27.82 -20.33 26.07
CA LEU A 134 28.72 -19.79 25.05
C LEU A 134 28.66 -20.58 23.73
N LEU A 135 28.45 -21.90 23.78
CA LEU A 135 28.29 -22.75 22.59
C LEU A 135 26.96 -22.53 21.85
N VAL A 136 25.90 -22.15 22.57
CA VAL A 136 24.58 -21.92 21.95
C VAL A 136 24.52 -20.61 21.18
N ILE A 137 25.30 -19.60 21.57
CA ILE A 137 25.36 -18.29 20.89
C ILE A 137 25.72 -18.43 19.39
N PRO A 138 26.84 -19.07 18.97
CA PRO A 138 27.20 -19.19 17.56
C PRO A 138 26.21 -20.05 16.76
N ILE A 139 25.62 -21.08 17.37
CA ILE A 139 24.58 -21.91 16.73
C ILE A 139 23.36 -21.05 16.37
N ASN A 140 22.86 -20.28 17.34
CA ASN A 140 21.72 -19.38 17.10
C ASN A 140 22.08 -18.24 16.13
N ALA A 141 23.31 -17.72 16.16
CA ALA A 141 23.77 -16.72 15.21
C ALA A 141 23.77 -17.25 13.76
N LEU A 142 24.21 -18.48 13.53
CA LEU A 142 24.21 -19.13 12.22
C LEU A 142 22.78 -19.37 11.71
N VAL A 143 21.89 -19.83 12.58
CA VAL A 143 20.45 -19.98 12.27
C VAL A 143 19.83 -18.64 11.93
N ALA A 144 20.08 -17.60 12.72
CA ALA A 144 19.57 -16.25 12.46
C ALA A 144 20.07 -15.69 11.12
N ALA A 145 21.34 -15.92 10.77
CA ALA A 145 21.91 -15.54 9.47
C ALA A 145 21.20 -16.27 8.31
N ARG A 146 20.92 -17.58 8.46
CA ARG A 146 20.18 -18.35 7.44
C ARG A 146 18.73 -17.90 7.30
N VAL A 147 18.04 -17.66 8.42
CA VAL A 147 16.68 -17.09 8.44
C VAL A 147 16.65 -15.73 7.76
N LYS A 148 17.65 -14.87 7.97
CA LYS A 148 17.75 -13.57 7.29
C LYS A 148 17.86 -13.72 5.77
N ARG A 149 18.66 -14.68 5.27
CA ARG A 149 18.76 -14.98 3.81
C ARG A 149 17.45 -15.51 3.24
N LEU A 150 16.75 -16.39 3.96
CA LEU A 150 15.45 -16.91 3.55
C LEU A 150 14.38 -15.82 3.53
N LYS A 151 14.32 -14.95 4.55
CA LYS A 151 13.43 -13.79 4.57
C LYS A 151 13.66 -12.87 3.37
N LYS A 152 14.92 -12.62 2.97
CA LYS A 152 15.22 -11.86 1.74
C LYS A 152 14.64 -12.53 0.48
N SER A 153 14.72 -13.85 0.39
CA SER A 153 14.16 -14.61 -0.73
C SER A 153 12.62 -14.60 -0.71
N GLN A 154 12.01 -14.69 0.47
CA GLN A 154 10.56 -14.58 0.65
C GLN A 154 10.03 -13.20 0.25
N MET A 155 10.69 -12.12 0.64
CA MET A 155 10.32 -10.77 0.17
C MET A 155 10.38 -10.67 -1.36
N ARG A 156 11.41 -11.23 -2.00
CA ARG A 156 11.52 -11.23 -3.47
C ARG A 156 10.32 -11.90 -4.17
N TYR A 157 9.88 -13.07 -3.68
CA TYR A 157 8.70 -13.75 -4.25
C TYR A 157 7.40 -13.01 -3.91
N SER A 158 7.29 -12.44 -2.71
CA SER A 158 6.16 -11.59 -2.33
C SER A 158 6.06 -10.38 -3.25
N ASP A 159 7.16 -9.68 -3.54
CA ASP A 159 7.19 -8.51 -4.41
C ASP A 159 6.79 -8.87 -5.84
N GLN A 160 7.28 -9.99 -6.37
CA GLN A 160 6.86 -10.52 -7.68
C GLN A 160 5.35 -10.82 -7.71
N ARG A 161 4.81 -11.44 -6.67
CA ARG A 161 3.38 -11.73 -6.53
C ARG A 161 2.56 -10.45 -6.50
N VAL A 162 2.98 -9.46 -5.72
CA VAL A 162 2.27 -8.18 -5.55
C VAL A 162 2.31 -7.36 -6.83
N LYS A 163 3.46 -7.31 -7.52
CA LYS A 163 3.58 -6.68 -8.82
C LYS A 163 2.61 -7.30 -9.84
N LEU A 164 2.61 -8.62 -9.98
CA LEU A 164 1.69 -9.31 -10.88
C LEU A 164 0.22 -9.06 -10.51
N LEU A 165 -0.12 -9.12 -9.22
CA LEU A 165 -1.48 -8.80 -8.75
C LEU A 165 -1.87 -7.35 -9.05
N SER A 166 -0.95 -6.40 -8.88
CA SER A 166 -1.19 -4.99 -9.20
C SER A 166 -1.49 -4.82 -10.68
N GLU A 167 -0.68 -5.41 -11.56
CA GLU A 167 -0.91 -5.37 -13.01
C GLU A 167 -2.25 -6.00 -13.41
N MET A 168 -2.57 -7.16 -12.83
CA MET A 168 -3.86 -7.83 -13.05
C MET A 168 -5.04 -6.96 -12.64
N LEU A 169 -4.94 -6.24 -11.51
CA LEU A 169 -6.02 -5.39 -11.01
C LEU A 169 -6.19 -4.11 -11.84
N HIS A 170 -5.09 -3.49 -12.29
CA HIS A 170 -5.17 -2.35 -13.21
C HIS A 170 -5.73 -2.76 -14.58
N GLY A 171 -5.38 -3.96 -15.06
CA GLY A 171 -5.89 -4.54 -16.30
C GLY A 171 -7.12 -5.43 -16.15
N ILE A 172 -7.87 -5.34 -15.03
CA ILE A 172 -8.92 -6.33 -14.71
C ILE A 172 -10.06 -6.35 -15.75
N LYS A 173 -10.40 -5.19 -16.32
CA LYS A 173 -11.39 -5.07 -17.40
C LYS A 173 -10.98 -5.93 -18.59
N ILE A 174 -9.71 -5.83 -19.01
CA ILE A 174 -9.15 -6.59 -20.13
C ILE A 174 -9.12 -8.09 -19.80
N LEU A 175 -8.66 -8.47 -18.60
CA LEU A 175 -8.66 -9.86 -18.16
C LEU A 175 -10.05 -10.49 -18.30
N LYS A 176 -11.08 -9.79 -17.82
CA LYS A 176 -12.47 -10.25 -17.88
C LYS A 176 -12.99 -10.34 -19.31
N LEU A 177 -12.76 -9.32 -20.14
CA LEU A 177 -13.22 -9.28 -21.53
C LEU A 177 -12.65 -10.43 -22.39
N TYR A 178 -11.40 -10.83 -22.13
CA TYR A 178 -10.75 -11.93 -22.86
C TYR A 178 -10.86 -13.31 -22.17
N ALA A 179 -11.51 -13.40 -21.00
CA ALA A 179 -11.61 -14.62 -20.19
C ALA A 179 -10.22 -15.20 -19.79
N TRP A 180 -9.27 -14.35 -19.41
CA TRP A 180 -7.89 -14.73 -19.07
C TRP A 180 -7.65 -15.01 -17.58
N GLU A 181 -8.66 -14.83 -16.73
CA GLU A 181 -8.58 -14.96 -15.28
C GLU A 181 -7.95 -16.30 -14.82
N PRO A 182 -8.33 -17.48 -15.36
CA PRO A 182 -7.76 -18.76 -14.91
C PRO A 182 -6.26 -18.92 -15.20
N ALA A 183 -5.76 -18.32 -16.29
CA ALA A 183 -4.35 -18.38 -16.65
C ALA A 183 -3.51 -17.54 -15.69
N TYR A 184 -3.97 -16.33 -15.38
CA TYR A 184 -3.32 -15.44 -14.43
C TYR A 184 -3.45 -15.94 -12.98
N GLN A 185 -4.58 -16.54 -12.59
CA GLN A 185 -4.74 -17.21 -11.30
C GLN A 185 -3.67 -18.28 -11.09
N ARG A 186 -3.42 -19.14 -12.09
CA ARG A 186 -2.35 -20.16 -12.05
C ARG A 186 -0.96 -19.54 -11.94
N LYS A 187 -0.68 -18.45 -12.66
CA LYS A 187 0.60 -17.71 -12.54
C LYS A 187 0.81 -17.22 -11.11
N VAL A 188 -0.18 -16.56 -10.51
CA VAL A 188 -0.10 -16.06 -9.12
C VAL A 188 0.08 -17.22 -8.12
N MET A 189 -0.66 -18.31 -8.29
CA MET A 189 -0.55 -19.50 -7.42
C MET A 189 0.85 -20.13 -7.48
N SER A 190 1.46 -20.22 -8.67
CA SER A 190 2.81 -20.79 -8.82
C SER A 190 3.87 -19.98 -8.08
N ILE A 191 3.74 -18.64 -8.04
CA ILE A 191 4.61 -17.77 -7.26
C ILE A 191 4.35 -17.97 -5.76
N ARG A 192 3.08 -18.10 -5.38
CA ARG A 192 2.68 -18.33 -3.99
C ARG A 192 3.21 -19.66 -3.44
N GLU A 193 3.25 -20.73 -4.24
CA GLU A 193 3.82 -22.01 -3.81
C GLU A 193 5.31 -21.87 -3.46
N ARG A 194 6.09 -21.20 -4.32
CA ARG A 194 7.51 -20.91 -4.05
C ARG A 194 7.68 -20.04 -2.80
N GLU A 195 6.82 -19.03 -2.62
CA GLU A 195 6.81 -18.19 -1.42
C GLU A 195 6.56 -19.04 -0.15
N VAL A 196 5.57 -19.92 -0.19
CA VAL A 196 5.21 -20.82 0.92
C VAL A 196 6.32 -21.83 1.23
N ASP A 197 7.06 -22.31 0.24
CA ASP A 197 8.21 -23.21 0.47
C ASP A 197 9.38 -22.53 1.19
N VAL A 198 9.63 -21.24 0.88
CA VAL A 198 10.60 -20.44 1.61
C VAL A 198 10.10 -20.15 3.03
N LEU A 199 8.82 -19.81 3.20
CA LEU A 199 8.20 -19.62 4.51
C LEU A 199 8.29 -20.88 5.37
N LYS A 200 8.06 -22.06 4.78
CA LYS A 200 8.22 -23.36 5.43
C LYS A 200 9.63 -23.58 5.93
N SER A 201 10.63 -23.36 5.07
CA SER A 201 12.04 -23.49 5.43
C SER A 201 12.45 -22.52 6.54
N SER A 202 11.99 -21.27 6.47
CA SER A 202 12.21 -20.25 7.50
C SER A 202 11.50 -20.60 8.82
N GLY A 203 10.28 -21.13 8.75
CA GLY A 203 9.48 -21.56 9.90
C GLY A 203 10.14 -22.69 10.68
N TYR A 204 10.76 -23.65 9.99
CA TYR A 204 11.51 -24.73 10.64
C TYR A 204 12.78 -24.24 11.34
N LEU A 205 13.55 -23.36 10.71
CA LEU A 205 14.74 -22.76 11.34
C LEU A 205 14.36 -21.89 12.54
N THR A 206 13.25 -21.15 12.44
CA THR A 206 12.73 -20.35 13.57
C THR A 206 12.24 -21.24 14.71
N THR A 207 11.63 -22.37 14.38
CA THR A 207 11.23 -23.40 15.35
C THR A 207 12.44 -24.00 16.06
N TYR A 208 13.49 -24.33 15.32
CA TYR A 208 14.76 -24.81 15.89
C TYR A 208 15.37 -23.77 16.85
N SER A 209 15.42 -22.50 16.45
CA SER A 209 15.91 -21.42 17.33
C SER A 209 15.06 -21.23 18.60
N MET A 210 13.78 -21.58 18.57
CA MET A 210 12.93 -21.55 19.77
C MET A 210 13.12 -22.78 20.65
N LEU A 211 13.39 -23.93 20.04
CA LEU A 211 13.78 -25.15 20.76
C LEU A 211 15.07 -24.91 21.54
N THR A 212 16.11 -24.37 20.89
CA THR A 212 17.38 -24.06 21.58
C THR A 212 17.10 -23.16 22.77
N LEU A 213 16.33 -22.09 22.60
CA LEU A 213 15.97 -21.19 23.69
C LEU A 213 15.19 -21.86 24.84
N THR A 214 14.37 -22.87 24.56
CA THR A 214 13.56 -23.58 25.57
C THR A 214 14.36 -24.66 26.29
N CYS A 215 15.29 -25.32 25.59
CA CYS A 215 16.13 -26.38 26.14
C CYS A 215 17.38 -25.85 26.87
N ILE A 216 17.81 -24.61 26.64
CA ILE A 216 19.00 -24.01 27.30
C ILE A 216 19.00 -24.19 28.83
N PRO A 217 17.95 -23.82 29.59
CA PRO A 217 17.97 -23.94 31.06
C PRO A 217 18.17 -25.38 31.51
N PHE A 218 17.54 -26.34 30.81
CA PHE A 218 17.71 -27.76 31.07
C PHE A 218 19.13 -28.23 30.76
N MET A 219 19.67 -27.89 29.58
CA MET A 219 21.03 -28.28 29.18
C MET A 219 22.08 -27.72 30.13
N VAL A 220 21.92 -26.45 30.54
CA VAL A 220 22.82 -25.77 31.48
C VAL A 220 22.72 -26.40 32.86
N SER A 221 21.50 -26.66 33.35
CA SER A 221 21.27 -27.35 34.62
C SER A 221 21.87 -28.76 34.63
N LEU A 222 21.66 -29.54 33.56
CA LEU A 222 22.19 -30.88 33.41
C LEU A 222 23.73 -30.89 33.39
N ALA A 223 24.36 -29.99 32.62
CA ALA A 223 25.81 -29.88 32.55
C ALA A 223 26.41 -29.43 33.89
N THR A 224 25.82 -28.42 34.53
CA THR A 224 26.32 -27.87 35.79
C THR A 224 26.18 -28.90 36.91
N PHE A 225 25.02 -29.53 37.07
CA PHE A 225 24.81 -30.56 38.10
C PHE A 225 25.64 -31.82 37.81
N GLY A 226 25.77 -32.22 36.54
CA GLY A 226 26.62 -33.34 36.13
C GLY A 226 28.08 -33.16 36.54
N VAL A 227 28.66 -31.98 36.28
CA VAL A 227 30.05 -31.65 36.66
C VAL A 227 30.19 -31.44 38.16
N PHE A 228 29.19 -30.84 38.82
CA PHE A 228 29.16 -30.67 40.28
C PHE A 228 29.31 -32.02 41.01
N PHE A 229 28.68 -33.08 40.50
CA PHE A 229 28.80 -34.43 41.05
C PHE A 229 30.11 -35.16 40.70
N HIS A 230 30.79 -34.77 39.62
CA HIS A 230 32.07 -35.39 39.22
C HIS A 230 33.28 -34.74 39.89
N LEU A 231 33.18 -33.46 40.28
CA LEU A 231 34.28 -32.69 40.88
C LEU A 231 34.64 -33.14 42.30
N ASP A 232 33.64 -33.44 43.14
CA ASP A 232 33.86 -33.87 44.52
C ASP A 232 32.79 -34.89 44.95
N LYS A 233 33.23 -35.94 45.65
CA LYS A 233 32.38 -37.06 46.09
C LYS A 233 31.51 -36.70 47.30
N GLU A 234 31.86 -35.63 48.03
CA GLU A 234 31.08 -35.12 49.19
C GLU A 234 30.03 -34.06 48.81
N ASN A 235 29.92 -33.70 47.53
CA ASN A 235 28.99 -32.68 47.06
C ASN A 235 27.51 -33.15 47.14
N VAL A 236 26.80 -32.68 48.16
CA VAL A 236 25.35 -32.90 48.32
C VAL A 236 24.54 -31.77 47.65
N LEU A 237 23.53 -32.18 46.87
CA LEU A 237 22.63 -31.29 46.16
C LEU A 237 21.43 -30.93 47.07
N THR A 238 21.52 -29.83 47.81
CA THR A 238 20.42 -29.35 48.67
C THR A 238 19.33 -28.63 47.86
N ALA A 239 18.09 -28.62 48.35
CA ALA A 239 16.99 -27.91 47.70
C ALA A 239 17.32 -26.42 47.51
N THR A 240 17.97 -25.83 48.52
CA THR A 240 18.52 -24.47 48.47
C THR A 240 19.43 -24.25 47.26
N LYS A 241 20.39 -25.13 46.97
CA LYS A 241 21.31 -24.98 45.81
C LYS A 241 20.61 -25.15 44.47
N VAL A 242 19.65 -26.07 44.37
CA VAL A 242 18.97 -26.40 43.11
C VAL A 242 18.06 -25.26 42.63
N PHE A 243 17.11 -24.84 43.47
CA PHE A 243 16.08 -23.89 43.04
C PHE A 243 16.65 -22.48 42.87
N THR A 244 17.63 -22.08 43.68
CA THR A 244 18.34 -20.79 43.52
C THR A 244 19.12 -20.76 42.21
N SER A 245 19.82 -21.84 41.86
CA SER A 245 20.55 -21.94 40.60
C SER A 245 19.63 -21.94 39.39
N ILE A 246 18.50 -22.67 39.43
CA ILE A 246 17.50 -22.66 38.36
C ILE A 246 16.90 -21.26 38.16
N SER A 247 16.59 -20.55 39.25
CA SER A 247 16.10 -19.17 39.18
C SER A 247 17.14 -18.23 38.55
N LEU A 248 18.42 -18.37 38.91
CA LEU A 248 19.52 -17.60 38.31
C LEU A 248 19.74 -17.94 36.83
N PHE A 249 19.64 -19.21 36.43
CA PHE A 249 19.70 -19.62 35.02
C PHE A 249 18.53 -19.06 34.20
N ASN A 250 17.32 -19.02 34.76
CA ASN A 250 16.17 -18.42 34.10
C ASN A 250 16.33 -16.90 33.91
N ILE A 251 16.95 -16.19 34.85
CA ILE A 251 17.28 -14.76 34.71
C ILE A 251 18.33 -14.54 33.61
N LEU A 252 19.33 -15.42 33.49
CA LEU A 252 20.38 -15.35 32.47
C LEU A 252 19.88 -15.54 31.03
N ARG A 253 18.73 -16.20 30.85
CA ARG A 253 18.19 -16.55 29.53
C ARG A 253 17.88 -15.33 28.65
N LEU A 254 17.20 -14.32 29.21
CA LEU A 254 16.74 -13.16 28.43
C LEU A 254 17.91 -12.29 27.94
N PRO A 255 18.86 -11.87 28.79
CA PRO A 255 20.00 -11.05 28.34
C PRO A 255 20.84 -11.73 27.26
N LEU A 256 21.06 -13.05 27.37
CA LEU A 256 21.83 -13.81 26.38
C LEU A 256 21.13 -13.92 25.03
N PHE A 257 19.80 -13.95 25.02
CA PHE A 257 19.03 -14.00 23.79
C PHE A 257 18.88 -12.63 23.12
N ASP A 258 18.62 -11.59 23.91
CA ASP A 258 18.34 -10.25 23.40
C ASP A 258 19.61 -9.48 23.01
N LEU A 259 20.75 -9.72 23.67
CA LEU A 259 22.00 -9.00 23.41
C LEU A 259 22.47 -9.09 21.93
N PRO A 260 22.53 -10.28 21.29
CA PRO A 260 22.87 -10.37 19.87
C PRO A 260 21.93 -9.57 18.96
N SER A 261 20.64 -9.50 19.30
CA SER A 261 19.65 -8.75 18.53
C SER A 261 19.91 -7.25 18.59
N VAL A 262 20.28 -6.72 19.77
CA VAL A 262 20.60 -5.30 19.95
C VAL A 262 21.91 -4.95 19.25
N ILE A 263 22.93 -5.82 19.30
CA ILE A 263 24.17 -5.64 18.53
C ILE A 263 23.85 -5.54 17.02
N SER A 264 22.99 -6.43 16.50
CA SER A 264 22.55 -6.32 15.12
C SER A 264 21.74 -5.06 14.85
N ALA A 265 20.93 -4.58 15.80
CA ALA A 265 20.14 -3.36 15.65
C ALA A 265 21.03 -2.11 15.59
N VAL A 266 22.11 -2.05 16.39
CA VAL A 266 23.13 -1.00 16.32
C VAL A 266 23.76 -0.97 14.93
N ALA A 267 24.20 -2.13 14.42
CA ALA A 267 24.83 -2.21 13.10
C ALA A 267 23.90 -1.74 11.97
N GLN A 268 22.62 -2.11 12.01
CA GLN A 268 21.65 -1.67 11.01
C GLN A 268 21.33 -0.17 11.14
N THR A 269 21.16 0.32 12.37
CA THR A 269 20.87 1.74 12.63
C THR A 269 22.03 2.63 12.21
N LYS A 270 23.29 2.14 12.26
CA LYS A 270 24.44 2.86 11.70
C LYS A 270 24.27 3.13 10.20
N VAL A 271 23.73 2.18 9.44
CA VAL A 271 23.45 2.35 8.00
C VAL A 271 22.31 3.34 7.78
N SER A 272 21.27 3.30 8.61
CA SER A 272 20.19 4.30 8.58
C SER A 272 20.68 5.70 8.92
N LEU A 273 21.56 5.83 9.92
CA LEU A 273 22.14 7.11 10.32
C LEU A 273 23.02 7.70 9.22
N SER A 274 23.85 6.87 8.56
CA SER A 274 24.62 7.28 7.38
C SER A 274 23.71 7.83 6.27
N ARG A 275 22.63 7.11 5.93
CA ARG A 275 21.68 7.57 4.90
C ARG A 275 20.96 8.87 5.29
N LEU A 276 20.64 9.06 6.57
CA LEU A 276 20.07 10.30 7.08
C LEU A 276 21.07 11.46 7.04
N GLU A 277 22.33 11.20 7.39
CA GLU A 277 23.43 12.16 7.31
C GLU A 277 23.69 12.59 5.86
N ASP A 278 23.79 11.63 4.93
CA ASP A 278 23.98 11.87 3.49
C ASP A 278 22.82 12.71 2.91
N PHE A 279 21.59 12.46 3.35
CA PHE A 279 20.42 13.22 2.92
C PHE A 279 20.36 14.64 3.54
N LEU A 280 20.62 14.78 4.84
CA LEU A 280 20.57 16.07 5.52
C LEU A 280 21.72 16.99 5.10
N SER A 281 22.88 16.42 4.75
CA SER A 281 24.05 17.14 4.23
C SER A 281 24.00 17.41 2.73
N ALA A 282 23.03 16.83 2.00
CA ALA A 282 22.82 17.10 0.59
C ALA A 282 22.60 18.60 0.34
N GLU A 283 22.86 19.08 -0.87
CA GLU A 283 22.88 20.51 -1.13
C GLU A 283 21.49 21.12 -1.15
N ASP A 284 21.38 22.29 -0.49
CA ASP A 284 20.17 23.09 -0.54
C ASP A 284 20.20 24.03 -1.75
N LEU A 285 19.00 24.32 -2.24
CA LEU A 285 18.76 25.30 -3.28
C LEU A 285 19.03 26.70 -2.72
N LYS A 286 19.78 27.52 -3.46
CA LYS A 286 20.16 28.86 -3.03
C LYS A 286 19.14 29.87 -3.55
N PRO A 287 18.29 30.47 -2.70
CA PRO A 287 17.28 31.43 -3.14
C PRO A 287 17.89 32.69 -3.77
N GLU A 288 19.15 32.99 -3.42
CA GLU A 288 19.94 34.12 -3.90
C GLU A 288 20.33 34.00 -5.39
N ASP A 289 20.19 32.83 -6.01
CA ASP A 289 20.55 32.63 -7.42
C ASP A 289 19.63 33.44 -8.36
N VAL A 290 18.42 33.78 -7.93
CA VAL A 290 17.49 34.68 -8.62
C VAL A 290 17.38 35.99 -7.85
N ASN A 291 17.81 37.09 -8.47
CA ASN A 291 17.70 38.41 -7.88
C ASN A 291 16.25 38.92 -7.99
N THR A 292 15.58 39.02 -6.84
CA THR A 292 14.20 39.54 -6.77
C THR A 292 14.14 41.04 -6.47
N ASN A 293 15.25 41.63 -6.03
CA ASN A 293 15.35 43.02 -5.63
C ASN A 293 16.32 43.76 -6.57
N TYR A 294 15.79 44.27 -7.69
CA TYR A 294 16.53 45.06 -8.68
C TYR A 294 15.71 46.25 -9.17
N SER A 295 16.39 47.28 -9.67
CA SER A 295 15.81 48.58 -10.07
C SER A 295 15.57 48.70 -11.59
N GLY A 296 15.19 47.61 -12.24
CA GLY A 296 14.98 47.55 -13.71
C GLY A 296 13.50 47.60 -14.12
N ASN A 297 13.24 47.94 -15.39
CA ASN A 297 11.88 48.09 -15.96
C ASN A 297 11.35 46.81 -16.67
N HIS A 298 11.78 45.63 -16.24
CA HIS A 298 11.37 44.36 -16.84
C HIS A 298 10.83 43.41 -15.76
N ALA A 299 9.94 42.50 -16.11
CA ALA A 299 9.40 41.50 -15.20
C ALA A 299 10.38 40.33 -14.98
N VAL A 300 11.07 39.91 -16.05
CA VAL A 300 12.10 38.86 -16.03
C VAL A 300 13.27 39.28 -16.90
N GLY A 301 14.49 39.13 -16.39
CA GLY A 301 15.73 39.48 -17.10
C GLY A 301 16.79 38.40 -16.95
N PHE A 302 17.39 37.98 -18.05
CA PHE A 302 18.60 37.14 -18.08
C PHE A 302 19.73 37.94 -18.71
N ILE A 303 20.89 37.99 -18.03
CA ILE A 303 22.09 38.70 -18.51
C ILE A 303 23.27 37.72 -18.46
N GLY A 304 23.67 37.22 -19.62
CA GLY A 304 24.79 36.28 -19.81
C GLY A 304 24.62 34.98 -19.04
N ALA A 305 23.38 34.53 -18.84
CA ALA A 305 23.10 33.53 -17.82
C ALA A 305 23.12 32.10 -18.39
N SER A 306 23.89 31.21 -17.76
CA SER A 306 23.95 29.78 -18.12
C SER A 306 23.53 28.91 -16.94
N PHE A 307 22.81 27.82 -17.23
CA PHE A 307 22.23 26.93 -16.24
C PHE A 307 22.49 25.47 -16.51
N ARG A 308 22.54 24.69 -15.43
CA ARG A 308 22.64 23.23 -15.48
C ARG A 308 21.72 22.59 -14.44
N TRP A 309 21.40 21.32 -14.68
CA TRP A 309 20.69 20.48 -13.71
C TRP A 309 21.65 19.76 -12.75
N GLU A 310 22.89 19.52 -13.17
CA GLU A 310 23.86 18.69 -12.45
C GLU A 310 25.21 19.41 -12.30
N LYS A 311 25.84 19.27 -11.13
CA LYS A 311 27.14 19.91 -10.84
C LYS A 311 28.27 19.55 -11.79
N ASN A 312 28.23 18.35 -12.39
CA ASN A 312 29.22 17.89 -13.37
C ASN A 312 28.61 17.71 -14.77
N GLY A 313 27.34 18.08 -14.95
CA GLY A 313 26.65 17.96 -16.22
C GLY A 313 26.97 19.11 -17.16
N LEU A 314 26.69 18.90 -18.45
CA LEU A 314 26.78 19.96 -19.45
C LEU A 314 25.71 21.04 -19.20
N PRO A 315 26.01 22.31 -19.49
CA PRO A 315 25.01 23.38 -19.39
C PRO A 315 23.86 23.11 -20.37
N VAL A 316 22.65 23.08 -19.84
CA VAL A 316 21.41 22.86 -20.61
C VAL A 316 20.91 24.17 -21.20
N LEU A 317 21.06 25.28 -20.46
CA LEU A 317 20.80 26.61 -20.97
C LEU A 317 22.12 27.37 -21.05
N LYS A 318 22.40 28.00 -22.19
CA LYS A 318 23.71 28.59 -22.47
C LYS A 318 23.56 30.05 -22.88
N ASN A 319 24.22 30.96 -22.15
CA ASN A 319 24.34 32.39 -22.47
C ASN A 319 22.99 33.05 -22.82
N LEU A 320 22.00 32.89 -21.94
CA LEU A 320 20.69 33.52 -22.10
C LEU A 320 20.80 35.03 -21.88
N ASN A 321 20.34 35.79 -22.87
CA ASN A 321 20.20 37.24 -22.83
C ASN A 321 18.79 37.59 -23.27
N VAL A 322 17.89 37.85 -22.32
CA VAL A 322 16.50 38.21 -22.63
C VAL A 322 15.94 39.14 -21.57
N SER A 323 15.10 40.10 -21.99
CA SER A 323 14.38 41.00 -21.10
C SER A 323 12.90 40.98 -21.47
N ILE A 324 12.06 40.56 -20.53
CA ILE A 324 10.62 40.41 -20.70
C ILE A 324 9.92 41.61 -20.05
N PRO A 325 9.20 42.45 -20.83
CA PRO A 325 8.45 43.59 -20.30
C PRO A 325 7.32 43.18 -19.36
N GLU A 326 6.97 44.06 -18.41
CA GLU A 326 5.79 43.87 -17.54
C GLU A 326 4.48 43.91 -18.36
N GLY A 327 3.53 43.04 -18.01
CA GLY A 327 2.20 42.97 -18.64
C GLY A 327 2.14 42.27 -20.01
N SER A 328 3.28 41.84 -20.55
CA SER A 328 3.36 41.20 -21.87
C SER A 328 2.96 39.71 -21.87
N LEU A 329 2.43 39.24 -22.99
CA LEU A 329 2.24 37.83 -23.31
C LEU A 329 3.41 37.32 -24.17
N VAL A 330 4.25 36.48 -23.57
CA VAL A 330 5.44 35.90 -24.21
C VAL A 330 5.19 34.43 -24.56
N ALA A 331 5.42 34.05 -25.81
CA ALA A 331 5.36 32.65 -26.26
C ALA A 331 6.77 32.07 -26.41
N VAL A 332 7.01 30.89 -25.83
CA VAL A 332 8.29 30.16 -25.95
C VAL A 332 8.09 28.89 -26.77
N VAL A 333 8.76 28.80 -27.92
CA VAL A 333 8.64 27.70 -28.88
C VAL A 333 9.97 27.05 -29.20
N GLY A 334 9.93 25.84 -29.76
CA GLY A 334 11.11 25.09 -30.18
C GLY A 334 10.87 23.58 -30.17
N GLN A 335 11.80 22.84 -30.76
CA GLN A 335 11.73 21.37 -30.84
C GLN A 335 11.63 20.70 -29.46
N VAL A 336 11.16 19.46 -29.42
CA VAL A 336 11.14 18.65 -28.18
C VAL A 336 12.57 18.52 -27.66
N GLY A 337 12.77 18.77 -26.36
CA GLY A 337 14.11 18.73 -25.75
C GLY A 337 14.97 19.99 -25.95
N SER A 338 14.47 21.07 -26.56
CA SER A 338 15.25 22.30 -26.78
C SER A 338 15.53 23.15 -25.52
N GLY A 339 14.99 22.76 -24.36
CA GLY A 339 15.21 23.45 -23.08
C GLY A 339 14.07 24.36 -22.61
N LYS A 340 12.88 24.32 -23.21
CA LYS A 340 11.74 25.20 -22.88
C LYS A 340 11.29 25.14 -21.41
N SER A 341 11.01 23.96 -20.88
CA SER A 341 10.62 23.81 -19.46
C SER A 341 11.79 24.10 -18.50
N SER A 342 13.04 23.88 -18.96
CA SER A 342 14.24 24.31 -18.24
C SER A 342 14.30 25.84 -18.13
N PHE A 343 13.90 26.58 -19.17
CA PHE A 343 13.85 28.04 -19.14
C PHE A 343 12.90 28.55 -18.04
N LEU A 344 11.70 27.98 -17.92
CA LEU A 344 10.78 28.31 -16.81
C LEU A 344 11.36 27.94 -15.44
N SER A 345 12.03 26.79 -15.36
CA SER A 345 12.68 26.33 -14.13
C SER A 345 13.81 27.26 -13.68
N ALA A 346 14.55 27.86 -14.62
CA ALA A 346 15.57 28.86 -14.32
C ALA A 346 14.96 30.14 -13.71
N ILE A 347 13.79 30.59 -14.21
CA ILE A 347 13.06 31.75 -13.64
C ILE A 347 12.59 31.46 -12.21
N LEU A 348 12.17 30.22 -11.94
CA LEU A 348 11.75 29.77 -10.61
C LEU A 348 12.92 29.63 -9.62
N GLY A 349 14.17 29.67 -10.08
CA GLY A 349 15.35 29.36 -9.28
C GLY A 349 15.53 27.86 -9.03
N GLU A 350 14.88 27.00 -9.81
CA GLU A 350 14.95 25.54 -9.67
C GLU A 350 16.23 24.95 -10.29
N MET A 351 16.95 25.70 -11.12
CA MET A 351 18.20 25.28 -11.75
C MET A 351 19.42 25.92 -11.09
N GLU A 352 20.56 25.22 -11.11
CA GLU A 352 21.83 25.77 -10.65
C GLU A 352 22.37 26.77 -11.68
N LYS A 353 22.60 28.02 -11.24
CA LYS A 353 23.19 29.09 -12.05
C LYS A 353 24.71 28.93 -12.09
N LEU A 354 25.29 28.90 -13.28
CA LEU A 354 26.74 28.85 -13.47
C LEU A 354 27.38 30.23 -13.51
N GLU A 355 26.81 31.09 -14.36
CA GLU A 355 27.32 32.41 -14.69
C GLU A 355 26.13 33.33 -15.04
N GLY A 356 26.40 34.62 -15.08
CA GLY A 356 25.40 35.65 -15.38
C GLY A 356 24.45 35.95 -14.22
N THR A 357 23.42 36.74 -14.52
CA THR A 357 22.41 37.17 -13.54
C THR A 357 21.00 36.91 -14.06
N VAL A 358 20.11 36.52 -13.14
CA VAL A 358 18.68 36.40 -13.40
C VAL A 358 17.93 37.29 -12.45
N GLN A 359 17.01 38.06 -12.99
CA GLN A 359 16.23 39.09 -12.32
C GLN A 359 14.76 38.76 -12.50
N ARG A 360 13.96 38.79 -11.43
CA ARG A 360 12.53 38.50 -11.45
C ARG A 360 11.75 39.37 -10.47
N ARG A 361 10.75 40.10 -10.94
CA ARG A 361 9.92 40.97 -10.11
C ARG A 361 8.58 40.32 -9.74
N GLY A 362 8.12 40.55 -8.51
CA GLY A 362 6.79 40.17 -8.06
C GLY A 362 6.61 38.70 -7.66
N SER A 363 5.34 38.37 -7.38
CA SER A 363 4.85 37.02 -7.05
C SER A 363 4.68 36.15 -8.30
N VAL A 364 4.83 34.83 -8.17
CA VAL A 364 4.80 33.89 -9.30
C VAL A 364 3.70 32.85 -9.13
N ALA A 365 2.93 32.63 -10.19
CA ALA A 365 2.07 31.47 -10.34
C ALA A 365 2.67 30.53 -11.38
N TYR A 366 2.78 29.24 -11.05
CA TYR A 366 3.34 28.23 -11.93
C TYR A 366 2.34 27.12 -12.23
N VAL A 367 2.16 26.82 -13.51
CA VAL A 367 1.39 25.68 -14.01
C VAL A 367 2.35 24.73 -14.71
N SER A 368 2.56 23.55 -14.13
CA SER A 368 3.44 22.52 -14.66
C SER A 368 2.77 21.71 -15.77
N GLN A 369 3.59 21.17 -16.69
CA GLN A 369 3.15 20.29 -17.77
C GLN A 369 2.39 19.05 -17.26
N HIS A 370 2.79 18.53 -16.09
CA HIS A 370 2.00 17.56 -15.35
C HIS A 370 1.30 18.27 -14.19
N ALA A 371 -0.02 18.41 -14.27
CA ALA A 371 -0.82 19.05 -13.23
C ALA A 371 -0.72 18.31 -11.89
N TRP A 372 -0.37 19.05 -10.83
CA TRP A 372 -0.31 18.52 -9.47
C TRP A 372 -1.55 18.93 -8.68
N ILE A 373 -2.30 17.93 -8.20
CA ILE A 373 -3.56 18.10 -7.46
C ILE A 373 -3.43 17.46 -6.07
N GLN A 374 -3.89 18.20 -5.06
CA GLN A 374 -3.89 17.78 -3.67
C GLN A 374 -5.05 16.85 -3.36
N ASN A 375 -4.88 15.96 -2.38
CA ASN A 375 -5.96 15.14 -1.86
C ASN A 375 -6.89 15.96 -0.94
N ASP A 376 -7.65 16.87 -1.54
CA ASP A 376 -8.62 17.75 -0.90
C ASP A 376 -9.81 17.98 -1.85
N SER A 377 -10.78 18.79 -1.44
CA SER A 377 -11.87 19.23 -2.32
C SER A 377 -11.33 20.00 -3.54
N LEU A 378 -12.13 20.04 -4.61
CA LEU A 378 -11.82 20.83 -5.81
C LEU A 378 -11.70 22.32 -5.46
N GLN A 379 -12.57 22.83 -4.59
CA GLN A 379 -12.50 24.19 -4.08
C GLN A 379 -11.18 24.47 -3.37
N GLU A 380 -10.78 23.65 -2.38
CA GLU A 380 -9.52 23.86 -1.65
C GLU A 380 -8.28 23.75 -2.55
N ASN A 381 -8.35 22.90 -3.58
CA ASN A 381 -7.33 22.84 -4.61
C ASN A 381 -7.18 24.14 -5.40
N ILE A 382 -8.28 24.84 -5.72
CA ILE A 382 -8.24 26.12 -6.45
C ILE A 382 -7.85 27.27 -5.51
N LEU A 383 -8.46 27.34 -4.33
CA LEU A 383 -8.15 28.37 -3.33
C LEU A 383 -6.70 28.28 -2.87
N PHE A 384 -6.19 27.07 -2.73
CA PHE A 384 -4.82 26.77 -2.31
C PHE A 384 -4.40 27.60 -1.10
N GLY A 385 -5.28 27.68 -0.10
CA GLY A 385 -5.14 28.41 1.17
C GLY A 385 -5.31 29.93 1.11
N ALA A 386 -5.79 30.49 0.00
CA ALA A 386 -6.35 31.83 -0.05
C ALA A 386 -7.81 31.84 0.44
N ASN A 387 -8.31 33.01 0.87
CA ASN A 387 -9.70 33.15 1.30
C ASN A 387 -10.66 33.06 0.11
N LEU A 388 -11.85 32.48 0.31
CA LEU A 388 -12.89 32.39 -0.71
C LEU A 388 -13.53 33.76 -0.97
N ASN A 389 -13.33 34.28 -2.18
CA ASN A 389 -14.03 35.43 -2.74
C ASN A 389 -14.98 34.90 -3.82
N ARG A 390 -16.25 34.72 -3.48
CA ARG A 390 -17.25 34.07 -4.35
C ARG A 390 -17.33 34.68 -5.77
N PRO A 391 -17.51 36.01 -5.95
CA PRO A 391 -17.55 36.60 -7.29
C PRO A 391 -16.32 36.30 -8.15
N TYR A 392 -15.12 36.40 -7.58
CA TYR A 392 -13.89 36.12 -8.31
C TYR A 392 -13.70 34.63 -8.58
N TYR A 393 -14.08 33.78 -7.62
CA TYR A 393 -14.03 32.33 -7.75
C TYR A 393 -14.94 31.83 -8.88
N GLU A 394 -16.19 32.30 -8.94
CA GLU A 394 -17.14 31.96 -10.00
C GLU A 394 -16.63 32.43 -11.38
N LEU A 395 -16.08 33.65 -11.46
CA LEU A 395 -15.47 34.16 -12.69
C LEU A 395 -14.28 33.31 -13.16
N VAL A 396 -13.45 32.82 -12.24
CA VAL A 396 -12.32 31.92 -12.56
C VAL A 396 -12.83 30.57 -13.05
N LEU A 397 -13.85 30.00 -12.42
CA LEU A 397 -14.46 28.74 -12.84
C LEU A 397 -15.05 28.82 -14.25
N GLU A 398 -15.76 29.92 -14.55
CA GLU A 398 -16.30 30.20 -15.88
C GLU A 398 -15.18 30.36 -16.91
N SER A 399 -14.19 31.21 -16.63
CA SER A 399 -13.06 31.47 -17.52
C SER A 399 -12.22 30.21 -17.80
N CYS A 400 -12.11 29.30 -16.83
CA CYS A 400 -11.44 28.01 -16.97
C CYS A 400 -12.31 26.91 -17.61
N ALA A 401 -13.54 27.22 -18.03
CA ALA A 401 -14.52 26.25 -18.56
C ALA A 401 -14.75 25.05 -17.62
N LEU A 402 -14.74 25.27 -16.30
CA LEU A 402 -14.92 24.21 -15.30
C LEU A 402 -16.39 23.99 -14.91
N LEU A 403 -17.30 24.91 -15.24
CA LEU A 403 -18.72 24.81 -14.90
C LEU A 403 -19.38 23.49 -15.39
N PRO A 404 -19.18 23.05 -16.64
CA PRO A 404 -19.75 21.77 -17.11
C PRO A 404 -19.17 20.56 -16.37
N ASP A 405 -17.89 20.61 -15.97
CA ASP A 405 -17.28 19.52 -15.20
C ASP A 405 -17.85 19.46 -13.78
N LEU A 406 -18.10 20.63 -13.16
CA LEU A 406 -18.68 20.73 -11.83
C LEU A 406 -20.11 20.16 -11.79
N GLU A 407 -20.91 20.35 -12.85
CA GLU A 407 -22.26 19.76 -12.94
C GLU A 407 -22.24 18.23 -12.99
N GLN A 408 -21.19 17.63 -13.55
CA GLN A 408 -21.02 16.18 -13.61
C GLN A 408 -20.53 15.62 -12.27
N LEU A 409 -19.87 16.45 -11.45
CA LEU A 409 -19.36 16.03 -10.15
C LEU A 409 -20.51 15.93 -9.13
N PRO A 410 -20.54 14.85 -8.34
CA PRO A 410 -21.66 14.54 -7.44
C PRO A 410 -21.94 15.63 -6.39
N ASN A 411 -20.90 16.34 -5.94
CA ASN A 411 -21.02 17.46 -4.98
C ASN A 411 -20.53 18.80 -5.59
N GLY A 412 -20.44 18.91 -6.92
CA GLY A 412 -19.85 20.09 -7.55
C GLY A 412 -18.41 20.33 -7.06
N ASP A 413 -18.14 21.55 -6.60
CA ASP A 413 -16.81 22.03 -6.18
C ASP A 413 -16.36 21.48 -4.82
N GLN A 414 -17.30 20.98 -4.00
CA GLN A 414 -17.02 20.31 -2.72
C GLN A 414 -16.62 18.84 -2.89
N THR A 415 -16.49 18.35 -4.13
CA THR A 415 -16.10 16.97 -4.39
C THR A 415 -14.62 16.76 -4.06
N GLU A 416 -14.32 15.74 -3.26
CA GLU A 416 -12.94 15.32 -2.99
C GLU A 416 -12.32 14.67 -4.23
N ILE A 417 -11.20 15.22 -4.71
CA ILE A 417 -10.57 14.78 -5.96
C ILE A 417 -9.75 13.48 -5.78
N GLY A 418 -9.40 13.11 -4.54
CA GLY A 418 -8.63 11.90 -4.22
C GLY A 418 -7.13 12.06 -4.48
N GLU A 419 -6.32 11.12 -4.00
CA GLU A 419 -4.86 11.16 -4.14
C GLU A 419 -4.44 11.19 -5.62
N ARG A 420 -3.66 12.19 -6.04
CA ARG A 420 -3.28 12.46 -7.46
C ARG A 420 -4.44 12.72 -8.42
N GLY A 421 -5.64 12.97 -7.90
CA GLY A 421 -6.83 13.27 -8.68
C GLY A 421 -7.31 12.15 -9.59
N VAL A 422 -7.36 10.91 -9.08
CA VAL A 422 -7.87 9.75 -9.83
C VAL A 422 -9.29 9.97 -10.35
N ASN A 423 -10.07 10.83 -9.71
CA ASN A 423 -11.48 11.08 -10.05
C ASN A 423 -11.70 12.03 -11.24
N ILE A 424 -10.65 12.66 -11.77
CA ILE A 424 -10.76 13.65 -12.85
C ILE A 424 -9.79 13.38 -14.00
N SER A 425 -10.18 13.73 -15.23
CA SER A 425 -9.40 13.49 -16.45
C SER A 425 -8.14 14.35 -16.54
N GLY A 426 -7.20 14.02 -17.44
CA GLY A 426 -5.98 14.81 -17.65
C GLY A 426 -6.26 16.29 -17.96
N GLY A 427 -7.22 16.55 -18.87
CA GLY A 427 -7.65 17.90 -19.21
C GLY A 427 -8.34 18.64 -18.05
N GLN A 428 -9.12 17.93 -17.22
CA GLN A 428 -9.71 18.50 -16.01
C GLN A 428 -8.64 18.88 -14.99
N LYS A 429 -7.62 18.02 -14.78
CA LYS A 429 -6.49 18.32 -13.87
C LYS A 429 -5.75 19.58 -14.31
N GLN A 430 -5.50 19.72 -15.62
CA GLN A 430 -4.84 20.90 -16.15
C GLN A 430 -5.68 22.17 -15.91
N ARG A 431 -6.99 22.12 -16.16
CA ARG A 431 -7.89 23.25 -15.89
C ARG A 431 -7.96 23.62 -14.42
N VAL A 432 -7.97 22.65 -13.50
CA VAL A 432 -7.93 22.93 -12.05
C VAL A 432 -6.58 23.55 -11.65
N SER A 433 -5.47 23.07 -12.19
CA SER A 433 -4.14 23.65 -11.96
C SER A 433 -4.05 25.09 -12.48
N LEU A 434 -4.64 25.37 -13.64
CA LEU A 434 -4.74 26.71 -14.22
C LEU A 434 -5.63 27.61 -13.36
N ALA A 435 -6.80 27.13 -12.93
CA ALA A 435 -7.69 27.86 -12.04
C ALA A 435 -7.00 28.23 -10.72
N ARG A 436 -6.22 27.32 -10.13
CA ARG A 436 -5.37 27.62 -8.95
C ARG A 436 -4.40 28.76 -9.21
N ALA A 437 -3.68 28.71 -10.33
CA ALA A 437 -2.73 29.76 -10.71
C ALA A 437 -3.45 31.11 -10.86
N VAL A 438 -4.58 31.15 -11.57
CA VAL A 438 -5.34 32.39 -11.79
C VAL A 438 -5.92 32.94 -10.50
N TYR A 439 -6.46 32.08 -9.64
CA TYR A 439 -7.05 32.49 -8.37
C TYR A 439 -6.01 33.12 -7.42
N SER A 440 -4.75 32.67 -7.50
CA SER A 440 -3.64 33.26 -6.70
C SER A 440 -3.35 34.73 -7.00
N ASN A 441 -3.81 35.25 -8.15
CA ASN A 441 -3.62 36.63 -8.60
C ASN A 441 -2.16 37.12 -8.56
N ALA A 442 -1.22 36.27 -9.00
CA ALA A 442 0.20 36.58 -9.05
C ALA A 442 0.55 37.71 -10.05
N ASP A 443 1.79 38.20 -10.02
CA ASP A 443 2.27 39.21 -10.96
C ASP A 443 2.83 38.60 -12.25
N LEU A 444 3.44 37.42 -12.13
CA LEU A 444 4.03 36.64 -13.21
C LEU A 444 3.41 35.24 -13.30
N TYR A 445 2.93 34.88 -14.47
CA TYR A 445 2.36 33.56 -14.78
C TYR A 445 3.31 32.76 -15.66
N LEU A 446 3.77 31.62 -15.17
CA LEU A 446 4.62 30.68 -15.90
C LEU A 446 3.78 29.45 -16.27
N LEU A 447 3.47 29.30 -17.55
CA LEU A 447 2.57 28.29 -18.08
C LEU A 447 3.34 27.29 -18.95
N ASP A 448 3.54 26.07 -18.46
CA ASP A 448 4.29 25.01 -19.13
C ASP A 448 3.33 24.08 -19.88
N ASP A 449 3.00 24.43 -21.12
CA ASP A 449 2.13 23.69 -22.04
C ASP A 449 0.74 23.28 -21.47
N PRO A 450 -0.02 24.23 -20.89
CA PRO A 450 -1.28 23.94 -20.20
C PRO A 450 -2.41 23.47 -21.13
N LEU A 451 -2.26 23.64 -22.45
CA LEU A 451 -3.29 23.35 -23.47
C LEU A 451 -3.13 21.99 -24.14
N SER A 452 -2.08 21.24 -23.83
CA SER A 452 -1.76 19.95 -24.48
C SER A 452 -2.75 18.82 -24.19
N ALA A 453 -3.36 18.83 -23.00
CA ALA A 453 -4.25 17.76 -22.52
C ALA A 453 -5.75 18.09 -22.66
N VAL A 454 -6.09 19.23 -23.28
CA VAL A 454 -7.48 19.70 -23.44
C VAL A 454 -7.88 19.70 -24.91
N ASP A 455 -9.16 19.49 -25.17
CA ASP A 455 -9.71 19.49 -26.53
C ASP A 455 -9.55 20.88 -27.18
N VAL A 456 -9.49 20.93 -28.51
CA VAL A 456 -9.26 22.17 -29.28
C VAL A 456 -10.25 23.29 -28.91
N HIS A 457 -11.54 22.95 -28.75
CA HIS A 457 -12.57 23.92 -28.36
C HIS A 457 -12.32 24.50 -26.95
N VAL A 458 -12.01 23.65 -25.98
CA VAL A 458 -11.69 24.07 -24.62
C VAL A 458 -10.40 24.87 -24.61
N GLY A 459 -9.40 24.47 -25.40
CA GLY A 459 -8.14 25.19 -25.57
C GLY A 459 -8.35 26.61 -26.11
N LYS A 460 -9.21 26.77 -27.12
CA LYS A 460 -9.60 28.09 -27.65
C LYS A 460 -10.29 28.95 -26.58
N HIS A 461 -11.25 28.39 -25.85
CA HIS A 461 -11.93 29.08 -24.75
C HIS A 461 -10.95 29.56 -23.67
N LEU A 462 -10.04 28.69 -23.23
CA LEU A 462 -9.00 29.03 -22.25
C LEU A 462 -8.06 30.12 -22.77
N PHE A 463 -7.74 30.10 -24.05
CA PHE A 463 -6.91 31.14 -24.65
C PHE A 463 -7.64 32.49 -24.70
N GLU A 464 -8.86 32.54 -25.23
CA GLU A 464 -9.59 33.81 -25.43
C GLU A 464 -10.01 34.47 -24.11
N ASN A 465 -10.48 33.68 -23.14
CA ASN A 465 -11.07 34.19 -21.90
C ASN A 465 -10.06 34.31 -20.74
N LEU A 466 -8.90 33.67 -20.83
CA LEU A 466 -7.95 33.63 -19.70
C LEU A 466 -6.53 34.07 -20.08
N ILE A 467 -5.90 33.43 -21.07
CA ILE A 467 -4.46 33.65 -21.37
C ILE A 467 -4.22 34.83 -22.32
N GLY A 468 -5.06 34.98 -23.34
CA GLY A 468 -4.91 35.88 -24.46
C GLY A 468 -5.10 37.36 -24.12
N PRO A 469 -5.03 38.26 -25.12
CA PRO A 469 -5.08 39.71 -24.92
C PRO A 469 -6.42 40.21 -24.36
N SER A 470 -7.51 39.52 -24.66
CA SER A 470 -8.86 39.78 -24.14
C SER A 470 -9.16 39.09 -22.80
N GLY A 471 -8.27 38.21 -22.34
CA GLY A 471 -8.53 37.34 -21.20
C GLY A 471 -8.38 38.01 -19.83
N LEU A 472 -8.74 37.27 -18.79
CA LEU A 472 -8.66 37.72 -17.39
C LEU A 472 -7.24 38.19 -16.99
N LEU A 473 -6.20 37.57 -17.55
CA LEU A 473 -4.79 37.86 -17.21
C LEU A 473 -4.17 38.99 -18.05
N LYS A 474 -4.95 39.77 -18.81
CA LYS A 474 -4.44 40.78 -19.76
C LYS A 474 -3.45 41.80 -19.20
N SER A 475 -3.58 42.16 -17.91
CA SER A 475 -2.72 43.15 -17.26
C SER A 475 -1.50 42.52 -16.56
N LYS A 476 -1.34 41.21 -16.62
CA LYS A 476 -0.30 40.44 -15.94
C LYS A 476 0.73 39.92 -16.93
N THR A 477 1.96 39.74 -16.46
CA THR A 477 3.03 39.15 -17.30
C THR A 477 2.78 37.66 -17.42
N ARG A 478 2.75 37.14 -18.66
CA ARG A 478 2.43 35.74 -18.96
C ARG A 478 3.51 35.15 -19.85
N ILE A 479 4.12 34.05 -19.43
CA ILE A 479 5.08 33.29 -20.23
C ILE A 479 4.45 31.93 -20.52
N LEU A 480 4.08 31.71 -21.78
CA LEU A 480 3.44 30.50 -22.28
C LEU A 480 4.45 29.68 -23.09
N VAL A 481 4.86 28.53 -22.55
CA VAL A 481 5.50 27.49 -23.35
C VAL A 481 4.37 26.70 -24.04
N THR A 482 4.42 26.59 -25.36
CA THR A 482 3.37 25.88 -26.13
C THR A 482 3.97 25.18 -27.35
N HIS A 483 3.41 24.03 -27.68
CA HIS A 483 3.65 23.36 -28.96
C HIS A 483 2.65 23.77 -30.05
N ASN A 484 1.54 24.42 -29.66
CA ASN A 484 0.53 24.91 -30.58
C ASN A 484 0.96 26.24 -31.21
N LEU A 485 1.36 26.19 -32.49
CA LEU A 485 1.85 27.34 -33.26
C LEU A 485 0.73 28.34 -33.62
N MET A 486 -0.54 27.93 -33.58
CA MET A 486 -1.69 28.79 -33.93
C MET A 486 -1.86 29.97 -32.96
N LEU A 487 -1.27 29.89 -31.77
CA LEU A 487 -1.38 30.92 -30.73
C LEU A 487 -0.33 32.02 -30.87
N LEU A 488 0.69 31.82 -31.71
CA LEU A 488 1.83 32.73 -31.87
C LEU A 488 1.47 34.12 -32.43
N PRO A 489 0.52 34.27 -33.37
CA PRO A 489 0.15 35.59 -33.88
C PRO A 489 -0.40 36.55 -32.81
N HIS A 490 -0.88 36.00 -31.69
CA HIS A 490 -1.48 36.75 -30.60
C HIS A 490 -0.49 37.07 -29.46
N ALA A 491 0.76 36.60 -29.54
CA ALA A 491 1.79 36.88 -28.53
C ALA A 491 2.51 38.21 -28.83
N ASP A 492 2.79 38.98 -27.78
CA ASP A 492 3.52 40.25 -27.89
C ASP A 492 5.01 40.01 -28.22
N LEU A 493 5.56 38.90 -27.74
CA LEU A 493 6.95 38.51 -27.95
C LEU A 493 7.06 36.99 -28.10
N ILE A 494 7.78 36.53 -29.12
CA ILE A 494 8.04 35.11 -29.34
C ILE A 494 9.54 34.85 -29.12
N ILE A 495 9.85 33.82 -28.34
CA ILE A 495 11.21 33.34 -28.09
C ILE A 495 11.33 31.93 -28.68
N ALA A 496 12.15 31.79 -29.72
CA ALA A 496 12.46 30.50 -30.34
C ALA A 496 13.73 29.92 -29.71
N MET A 497 13.62 28.74 -29.09
CA MET A 497 14.73 28.03 -28.44
C MET A 497 15.21 26.83 -29.26
N GLU A 498 16.52 26.72 -29.42
CA GLU A 498 17.19 25.63 -30.12
C GLU A 498 18.45 25.20 -29.36
N GLY A 499 18.56 23.90 -29.04
CA GLY A 499 19.74 23.34 -28.36
C GLY A 499 20.12 24.04 -27.04
N GLY A 500 19.15 24.59 -26.30
CA GLY A 500 19.40 25.31 -25.05
C GLY A 500 19.83 26.77 -25.20
N ARG A 501 19.73 27.35 -26.39
CA ARG A 501 20.02 28.76 -26.70
C ARG A 501 18.79 29.44 -27.27
N ILE A 502 18.73 30.76 -27.14
CA ILE A 502 17.73 31.58 -27.85
C ILE A 502 18.26 31.76 -29.28
N SER A 503 17.54 31.20 -30.25
CA SER A 503 17.88 31.29 -31.67
C SER A 503 17.39 32.61 -32.25
N GLN A 504 16.12 32.92 -32.03
CA GLN A 504 15.48 34.16 -32.49
C GLN A 504 14.49 34.68 -31.45
N MET A 505 14.28 35.99 -31.46
CA MET A 505 13.31 36.67 -30.62
C MET A 505 12.75 37.89 -31.36
N GLY A 506 11.43 38.08 -31.31
CA GLY A 506 10.76 39.21 -31.94
C GLY A 506 9.25 39.04 -31.96
N THR A 507 8.56 39.97 -32.63
CA THR A 507 7.14 39.82 -32.93
C THR A 507 6.90 38.79 -34.03
N TYR A 508 5.68 38.27 -34.14
CA TYR A 508 5.33 37.30 -35.19
C TYR A 508 5.64 37.80 -36.60
N GLN A 509 5.35 39.07 -36.88
CA GLN A 509 5.60 39.69 -38.18
C GLN A 509 7.10 39.85 -38.48
N GLU A 510 7.90 40.23 -37.49
CA GLU A 510 9.36 40.34 -37.63
C GLU A 510 10.00 38.98 -37.91
N LEU A 511 9.58 37.93 -37.19
CA LEU A 511 10.13 36.57 -37.34
C LEU A 511 9.77 35.94 -38.69
N ILE A 512 8.59 36.21 -39.23
CA ILE A 512 8.20 35.75 -40.57
C ILE A 512 8.99 36.48 -41.67
N SER A 513 9.28 37.78 -41.47
CA SER A 513 10.00 38.58 -42.45
C SER A 513 11.50 38.23 -42.57
N ASN A 514 12.12 37.74 -41.49
CA ASN A 514 13.54 37.36 -41.43
C ASN A 514 13.78 35.86 -41.74
N ARG A 515 13.76 35.49 -43.04
CA ARG A 515 14.27 34.26 -43.72
C ARG A 515 14.36 32.86 -43.03
N ALA A 516 14.08 31.84 -43.87
CA ALA A 516 14.48 30.42 -43.86
C ALA A 516 14.05 29.54 -42.67
N ASN A 517 14.69 29.56 -41.50
CA ASN A 517 14.52 28.48 -40.50
C ASN A 517 13.17 28.51 -39.77
N PHE A 518 12.62 29.69 -39.43
CA PHE A 518 11.31 29.79 -38.77
C PHE A 518 10.16 29.52 -39.76
N ALA A 519 10.33 29.93 -41.02
CA ALA A 519 9.42 29.65 -42.11
C ALA A 519 9.43 28.17 -42.51
N GLU A 520 10.56 27.47 -42.44
CA GLU A 520 10.70 26.02 -42.67
C GLU A 520 10.09 25.22 -41.50
N LEU A 521 10.28 25.68 -40.26
CA LEU A 521 9.63 25.12 -39.07
C LEU A 521 8.10 25.35 -39.08
N ILE A 522 7.62 26.41 -39.72
CA ILE A 522 6.20 26.59 -40.02
C ILE A 522 5.78 25.74 -41.21
N GLN A 523 6.52 25.72 -42.34
CA GLN A 523 6.15 25.00 -43.58
C GLN A 523 6.15 23.47 -43.45
N VAL A 524 7.11 22.89 -42.73
CA VAL A 524 7.12 21.44 -42.40
C VAL A 524 5.87 21.05 -41.61
N PHE A 525 5.33 21.97 -40.79
CA PHE A 525 4.10 21.80 -40.03
C PHE A 525 2.83 22.34 -40.75
N SER A 526 2.97 23.20 -41.77
CA SER A 526 1.86 23.78 -42.55
C SER A 526 1.43 22.88 -43.69
N ALA A 527 2.38 22.11 -44.25
CA ALA A 527 2.09 21.07 -45.23
C ALA A 527 1.20 19.94 -44.64
N GLU A 528 1.05 19.90 -43.31
CA GLU A 528 0.13 19.02 -42.58
C GLU A 528 -1.33 19.51 -42.58
N HIS A 529 -1.64 20.74 -43.04
CA HIS A 529 -2.99 21.33 -42.89
C HIS A 529 -3.53 22.26 -44.00
N THR A 530 -2.86 22.45 -45.15
CA THR A 530 -3.46 23.24 -46.25
C THR A 530 -4.53 22.47 -47.04
N SER A 531 -5.71 22.32 -46.44
CA SER A 531 -6.97 22.11 -47.18
C SER A 531 -8.17 22.67 -46.44
N GLU A 532 -8.07 23.87 -45.86
CA GLU A 532 -9.23 24.63 -45.37
C GLU A 532 -8.82 26.08 -45.13
N GLU A 533 -9.18 26.98 -46.04
CA GLU A 533 -9.70 28.33 -45.77
C GLU A 533 -9.76 29.18 -47.05
N THR A 534 -10.98 29.43 -47.54
CA THR A 534 -11.40 30.74 -48.07
C THR A 534 -12.91 30.71 -48.24
N THR A 535 -13.65 31.37 -47.35
CA THR A 535 -14.83 32.16 -47.70
C THR A 535 -15.28 33.02 -46.52
N THR A 536 -15.17 34.32 -46.71
CA THR A 536 -15.77 35.39 -45.91
C THR A 536 -17.29 35.37 -46.04
N MET A 537 -18.03 35.40 -44.93
CA MET A 537 -19.44 35.83 -44.95
C MET A 537 -19.79 36.65 -43.71
N GLU A 538 -20.58 37.68 -43.98
CA GLU A 538 -20.99 38.80 -43.13
C GLU A 538 -21.94 38.37 -42.00
N VAL A 539 -21.72 38.93 -40.81
CA VAL A 539 -22.61 38.77 -39.66
C VAL A 539 -23.77 39.76 -39.79
N SER A 540 -24.99 39.25 -39.93
CA SER A 540 -26.22 40.01 -39.72
C SER A 540 -26.79 39.69 -38.33
N SER A 541 -26.97 40.74 -37.55
CA SER A 541 -27.57 40.73 -36.22
C SER A 541 -29.09 40.62 -36.31
N SER A 542 -29.72 39.69 -35.58
CA SER A 542 -31.08 39.92 -35.08
C SER A 542 -31.45 39.07 -33.84
N LYS A 543 -31.71 39.82 -32.77
CA LYS A 543 -32.79 39.70 -31.77
C LYS A 543 -32.75 38.61 -30.68
N GLU A 544 -32.47 39.12 -29.48
CA GLU A 544 -33.11 38.77 -28.22
C GLU A 544 -34.65 38.82 -28.32
N GLU A 545 -35.33 37.83 -27.73
CA GLU A 545 -36.52 37.99 -26.88
C GLU A 545 -36.99 36.60 -26.40
N GLY A 546 -37.06 36.38 -25.08
CA GLY A 546 -37.58 35.12 -24.53
C GLY A 546 -37.19 34.76 -23.09
N GLN A 547 -36.83 35.71 -22.24
CA GLN A 547 -36.70 35.49 -20.80
C GLN A 547 -37.87 36.14 -20.06
N LEU A 548 -38.98 35.41 -19.88
CA LEU A 548 -39.91 35.60 -18.76
C LEU A 548 -40.82 34.37 -18.63
N GLY A 549 -40.43 33.40 -17.79
CA GLY A 549 -41.29 32.23 -17.54
C GLY A 549 -40.71 31.07 -16.72
N ARG A 550 -39.41 31.04 -16.43
CA ARG A 550 -38.76 29.89 -15.77
C ARG A 550 -38.48 30.02 -14.26
N SER A 551 -39.06 31.00 -13.57
CA SER A 551 -38.72 31.26 -12.15
C SER A 551 -39.65 30.61 -11.11
N LEU A 552 -40.67 29.84 -11.51
CA LEU A 552 -41.62 29.22 -10.55
C LEU A 552 -41.53 27.68 -10.44
N GLN A 553 -40.88 27.00 -11.39
CA GLN A 553 -40.78 25.53 -11.38
C GLN A 553 -39.51 24.99 -10.69
N GLN A 554 -38.58 25.88 -10.32
CA GLN A 554 -37.28 25.51 -9.73
C GLN A 554 -37.31 25.41 -8.19
N ARG A 555 -38.43 25.78 -7.56
CA ARG A 555 -38.58 25.74 -6.08
C ARG A 555 -39.12 24.42 -5.53
N GLU A 556 -39.73 23.56 -6.33
CA GLU A 556 -40.24 22.25 -5.85
C GLU A 556 -39.23 21.10 -6.00
N LEU A 557 -38.28 21.20 -6.94
CA LEU A 557 -37.20 20.21 -7.14
C LEU A 557 -36.11 20.23 -6.06
N LEU A 558 -36.05 21.29 -5.24
CA LEU A 558 -35.04 21.45 -4.19
C LEU A 558 -35.37 20.68 -2.89
N LYS A 559 -36.62 20.27 -2.67
CA LYS A 559 -37.00 19.54 -1.44
C LYS A 559 -36.67 18.05 -1.48
N HIS A 560 -36.56 17.42 -2.66
CA HIS A 560 -36.23 16.00 -2.78
C HIS A 560 -34.72 15.69 -2.73
N LYS A 561 -33.83 16.69 -2.89
CA LYS A 561 -32.37 16.51 -2.81
C LYS A 561 -31.81 16.46 -1.38
N HIS A 562 -32.58 16.88 -0.37
CA HIS A 562 -32.10 16.92 1.01
C HIS A 562 -32.17 15.58 1.76
N SER A 563 -32.98 14.60 1.32
CA SER A 563 -32.99 13.26 1.95
C SER A 563 -31.89 12.32 1.42
N SER A 564 -31.41 12.55 0.20
CA SER A 564 -30.25 11.85 -0.39
C SER A 564 -28.89 12.34 0.14
N PHE A 565 -28.90 13.46 0.87
CA PHE A 565 -27.72 14.17 1.38
C PHE A 565 -26.97 13.40 2.48
N ASP A 566 -27.69 12.72 3.38
CA ASP A 566 -27.07 11.95 4.47
C ASP A 566 -26.48 10.61 3.97
N GLN A 567 -26.93 10.10 2.82
CA GLN A 567 -26.48 8.83 2.26
C GLN A 567 -25.16 8.95 1.48
N TRP A 568 -24.88 10.10 0.86
CA TRP A 568 -23.69 10.26 0.00
C TRP A 568 -22.43 10.66 0.78
N LYS A 569 -22.57 11.36 1.91
CA LYS A 569 -21.49 11.61 2.89
C LYS A 569 -20.89 10.30 3.47
N ILE A 570 -21.63 9.19 3.35
CA ILE A 570 -21.19 7.84 3.76
C ILE A 570 -20.35 7.16 2.65
N LEU A 571 -20.44 7.61 1.39
CA LEU A 571 -19.84 6.95 0.22
C LEU A 571 -18.46 7.51 -0.17
N THR A 572 -18.21 8.82 -0.02
CA THR A 572 -16.87 9.42 -0.19
C THR A 572 -15.98 9.22 1.01
N ASN A 573 -16.58 9.04 2.19
CA ASN A 573 -15.87 8.73 3.42
C ASN A 573 -15.56 7.22 3.52
N ASN A 574 -14.97 6.63 2.48
CA ASN A 574 -14.28 5.35 2.60
C ASN A 574 -12.89 5.54 3.21
N LYS A 575 -12.78 6.39 4.26
CA LYS A 575 -11.81 6.12 5.32
C LYS A 575 -12.18 4.74 5.82
N GLU A 576 -11.27 3.79 5.59
CA GLU A 576 -11.43 2.36 5.87
C GLU A 576 -12.37 2.16 7.07
N LYS A 577 -13.63 1.73 6.83
CA LYS A 577 -14.66 1.68 7.88
C LYS A 577 -14.08 0.94 9.06
N VAL A 578 -13.79 1.69 10.13
CA VAL A 578 -13.18 1.12 11.32
C VAL A 578 -14.25 0.23 11.94
N ALA A 579 -14.12 -1.09 11.76
CA ALA A 579 -15.12 -2.05 12.20
C ALA A 579 -15.55 -1.78 13.66
N THR A 580 -16.84 -1.50 13.88
CA THR A 580 -17.41 -1.24 15.20
C THR A 580 -17.75 -2.56 15.86
N GLY A 581 -17.03 -2.93 16.92
CA GLY A 581 -17.28 -4.18 17.66
C GLY A 581 -16.01 -4.88 18.15
N GLY A 582 -16.19 -5.85 19.04
CA GLY A 582 -15.18 -6.84 19.40
C GLY A 582 -15.09 -7.95 18.36
N MET A 583 -14.04 -8.79 18.46
CA MET A 583 -13.86 -9.90 17.53
C MET A 583 -15.01 -10.92 17.64
N LYS A 584 -15.59 -11.29 16.50
CA LYS A 584 -16.57 -12.37 16.42
C LYS A 584 -15.84 -13.72 16.50
N MET A 585 -16.24 -14.57 17.46
CA MET A 585 -15.66 -15.92 17.62
C MET A 585 -15.74 -16.76 16.33
N SER A 586 -16.72 -16.48 15.47
CA SER A 586 -16.85 -17.08 14.13
C SER A 586 -15.60 -16.91 13.25
N VAL A 587 -14.84 -15.83 13.41
CA VAL A 587 -13.62 -15.56 12.63
C VAL A 587 -12.49 -16.50 13.04
N VAL A 588 -12.32 -16.71 14.35
CA VAL A 588 -11.33 -17.66 14.88
C VAL A 588 -11.69 -19.09 14.48
N LEU A 589 -12.97 -19.46 14.58
CA LEU A 589 -13.47 -20.76 14.12
C LEU A 589 -13.18 -21.00 12.64
N LYS A 590 -13.41 -20.02 11.77
CA LYS A 590 -13.06 -20.13 10.34
C LYS A 590 -11.56 -20.26 10.09
N TYR A 591 -10.73 -19.54 10.85
CA TYR A 591 -9.28 -19.73 10.78
C TYR A 591 -8.86 -21.14 11.21
N LEU A 592 -9.44 -21.67 12.30
CA LEU A 592 -9.19 -23.02 12.78
C LEU A 592 -9.69 -24.09 11.79
N GLN A 593 -10.76 -23.82 11.04
CA GLN A 593 -11.19 -24.67 9.93
C GLN A 593 -10.14 -24.69 8.80
N ALA A 594 -9.60 -23.53 8.42
CA ALA A 594 -8.51 -23.45 7.44
C ALA A 594 -7.21 -24.10 7.94
N PHE A 595 -7.01 -24.20 9.26
CA PHE A 595 -5.87 -24.86 9.89
C PHE A 595 -5.92 -26.40 9.82
N ASP A 596 -7.03 -26.97 9.34
CA ASP A 596 -7.41 -28.38 9.39
C ASP A 596 -7.50 -28.95 10.82
N TRP A 597 -8.61 -29.63 11.11
CA TRP A 597 -8.88 -30.20 12.44
C TRP A 597 -7.80 -31.21 12.91
N ARG A 598 -7.18 -31.92 11.95
CA ARG A 598 -6.10 -32.89 12.22
C ARG A 598 -4.86 -32.21 12.83
N TRP A 599 -4.39 -31.12 12.23
CA TRP A 599 -3.23 -30.38 12.74
C TRP A 599 -3.53 -29.69 14.06
N MET A 600 -4.78 -29.25 14.24
CA MET A 600 -5.22 -28.60 15.48
C MET A 600 -5.13 -29.56 16.68
N TRP A 601 -5.68 -30.77 16.59
CA TRP A 601 -5.61 -31.74 17.68
C TRP A 601 -4.19 -32.19 17.99
N LEU A 602 -3.37 -32.43 16.96
CA LEU A 602 -1.96 -32.75 17.15
C LEU A 602 -1.21 -31.62 17.87
N THR A 603 -1.56 -30.36 17.58
CA THR A 603 -1.00 -29.19 18.26
C THR A 603 -1.41 -29.19 19.73
N ILE A 604 -2.70 -29.34 20.03
CA ILE A 604 -3.19 -29.36 21.41
C ILE A 604 -2.54 -30.50 22.20
N ALA A 605 -2.47 -31.71 21.64
CA ALA A 605 -1.84 -32.86 22.28
C ALA A 605 -0.34 -32.63 22.57
N ALA A 606 0.42 -32.09 21.60
CA ALA A 606 1.83 -31.81 21.79
C ALA A 606 2.08 -30.72 22.86
N TYR A 607 1.23 -29.68 22.90
CA TYR A 607 1.36 -28.58 23.86
C TYR A 607 0.92 -28.98 25.28
N LEU A 608 -0.10 -29.83 25.42
CA LEU A 608 -0.45 -30.43 26.70
C LEU A 608 0.66 -31.36 27.19
N GLY A 609 1.17 -32.23 26.30
CA GLY A 609 2.24 -33.16 26.61
C GLY A 609 3.54 -32.48 27.04
N GLN A 610 4.00 -31.45 26.31
CA GLN A 610 5.22 -30.72 26.69
C GLN A 610 5.09 -30.03 28.05
N ASN A 611 3.91 -29.49 28.38
CA ASN A 611 3.66 -28.81 29.65
C ASN A 611 3.57 -29.81 30.81
N ALA A 612 2.86 -30.93 30.61
CA ALA A 612 2.78 -32.00 31.59
C ALA A 612 4.16 -32.57 31.93
N LEU A 613 5.01 -32.80 30.92
CA LEU A 613 6.40 -33.23 31.14
C LEU A 613 7.27 -32.16 31.81
N ALA A 614 7.07 -30.87 31.48
CA ALA A 614 7.79 -29.78 32.13
C ALA A 614 7.49 -29.71 33.64
N ILE A 615 6.21 -29.83 34.00
CA ILE A 615 5.78 -29.87 35.40
C ILE A 615 6.30 -31.16 36.06
N GLY A 616 6.16 -32.30 35.40
CA GLY A 616 6.64 -33.60 35.88
C GLY A 616 8.15 -33.61 36.15
N GLN A 617 8.94 -32.99 35.28
CA GLN A 617 10.39 -32.84 35.44
C GLN A 617 10.75 -32.02 36.70
N ASN A 618 10.04 -30.92 36.94
CA ASN A 618 10.29 -30.06 38.11
C ASN A 618 9.79 -30.70 39.41
N LEU A 619 8.67 -31.43 39.38
CA LEU A 619 8.20 -32.24 40.51
C LEU A 619 9.19 -33.37 40.83
N TRP A 620 9.72 -34.06 39.81
CA TRP A 620 10.76 -35.09 39.98
C TRP A 620 12.02 -34.52 40.63
N LEU A 621 12.42 -33.31 40.26
CA LEU A 621 13.56 -32.63 40.89
C LEU A 621 13.26 -32.28 42.37
N SER A 622 12.02 -31.91 42.69
CA SER A 622 11.57 -31.64 44.06
C SER A 622 11.52 -32.91 44.93
N THR A 623 11.10 -34.05 44.38
CA THR A 623 11.10 -35.33 45.11
C THR A 623 12.51 -35.86 45.28
N TRP A 624 13.35 -35.77 44.24
CA TRP A 624 14.76 -36.16 44.30
C TRP A 624 15.50 -35.42 45.43
N THR A 625 15.34 -34.10 45.52
CA THR A 625 15.96 -33.28 46.57
C THR A 625 15.40 -33.57 47.97
N ALA A 626 14.12 -33.91 48.10
CA ALA A 626 13.53 -34.31 49.39
C ALA A 626 14.07 -35.65 49.91
N GLU A 627 14.29 -36.62 49.02
CA GLU A 627 14.80 -37.95 49.38
C GLU A 627 16.30 -37.91 49.68
N THR A 628 17.09 -37.10 48.96
CA THR A 628 18.52 -36.96 49.24
C THR A 628 18.81 -36.34 50.60
N ALA A 629 17.90 -35.54 51.14
CA ALA A 629 18.00 -35.00 52.49
C ALA A 629 17.81 -36.05 53.60
N LYS A 630 17.34 -37.27 53.29
CA LYS A 630 17.02 -38.32 54.27
C LYS A 630 17.97 -39.54 54.24
N VAL A 631 18.86 -39.65 53.26
CA VAL A 631 19.72 -40.84 53.07
C VAL A 631 21.05 -40.65 53.82
N SER A 632 21.38 -41.56 54.74
CA SER A 632 22.62 -41.56 55.52
C SER A 632 23.73 -42.49 54.97
N ASP A 633 23.42 -43.46 54.11
CA ASP A 633 24.37 -44.45 53.59
C ASP A 633 24.94 -44.11 52.19
N PHE A 634 26.27 -44.16 52.06
CA PHE A 634 27.03 -43.70 50.89
C PHE A 634 26.87 -44.58 49.62
N THR A 635 26.71 -45.90 49.78
CA THR A 635 26.61 -46.86 48.67
C THR A 635 25.23 -46.86 48.01
N GLU A 636 24.15 -46.81 48.79
CA GLU A 636 22.78 -46.65 48.27
C GLU A 636 22.59 -45.27 47.62
N TRP A 637 23.20 -44.22 48.19
CA TRP A 637 23.19 -42.87 47.64
C TRP A 637 23.76 -42.82 46.22
N LYS A 638 24.93 -43.42 45.97
CA LYS A 638 25.59 -43.40 44.65
C LYS A 638 24.83 -44.16 43.56
N GLN A 639 24.17 -45.27 43.91
CA GLN A 639 23.40 -46.08 42.95
C GLN A 639 22.05 -45.44 42.62
N SER A 640 21.38 -44.84 43.62
CA SER A 640 20.15 -44.03 43.45
C SER A 640 20.39 -42.76 42.62
N GLN A 641 21.56 -42.12 42.77
CA GLN A 641 21.93 -40.87 42.10
C GLN A 641 22.02 -40.99 40.57
N ASN A 642 22.73 -42.00 40.06
CA ASN A 642 22.88 -42.21 38.61
C ASN A 642 21.54 -42.54 37.94
N TYR A 643 20.68 -43.30 38.62
CA TYR A 643 19.34 -43.61 38.15
C TYR A 643 18.43 -42.37 38.08
N LYS A 644 18.41 -41.55 39.15
CA LYS A 644 17.58 -40.33 39.23
C LYS A 644 18.00 -39.25 38.23
N LEU A 645 19.32 -39.05 38.03
CA LEU A 645 19.85 -38.14 37.02
C LEU A 645 19.50 -38.58 35.60
N ARG A 646 19.53 -39.90 35.30
CA ARG A 646 19.10 -40.45 34.01
C ARG A 646 17.62 -40.20 33.73
N ILE A 647 16.74 -40.38 34.72
CA ILE A 647 15.30 -40.08 34.57
C ILE A 647 15.07 -38.59 34.34
N TYR A 648 15.73 -37.71 35.11
CA TYR A 648 15.65 -36.27 34.89
C TYR A 648 16.10 -35.88 33.47
N GLY A 649 17.21 -36.47 33.00
CA GLY A 649 17.70 -36.30 31.63
C GLY A 649 16.71 -36.79 30.57
N LEU A 650 16.08 -37.96 30.79
CA LEU A 650 15.11 -38.56 29.89
C LEU A 650 13.82 -37.71 29.79
N LEU A 651 13.28 -37.25 30.92
CA LEU A 651 12.11 -36.37 30.96
C LEU A 651 12.35 -35.08 30.20
N GLY A 652 13.51 -34.43 30.42
CA GLY A 652 13.90 -33.22 29.69
C GLY A 652 14.13 -33.46 28.18
N PHE A 653 14.68 -34.61 27.80
CA PHE A 653 14.83 -34.98 26.38
C PHE A 653 13.49 -35.19 25.69
N ILE A 654 12.56 -35.95 26.31
CA ILE A 654 11.21 -36.17 25.76
C ILE A 654 10.44 -34.85 25.70
N GLN A 655 10.55 -34.00 26.71
CA GLN A 655 9.99 -32.65 26.69
C GLN A 655 10.53 -31.85 25.49
N GLY A 656 11.85 -31.83 25.29
CA GLY A 656 12.47 -31.17 24.14
C GLY A 656 11.95 -31.70 22.79
N LEU A 657 11.76 -33.02 22.68
CA LEU A 657 11.20 -33.65 21.48
C LEU A 657 9.74 -33.25 21.24
N LEU A 658 8.91 -33.21 22.30
CA LEU A 658 7.51 -32.75 22.21
C LEU A 658 7.42 -31.27 21.85
N VAL A 659 8.30 -30.41 22.38
CA VAL A 659 8.41 -29.00 21.97
C VAL A 659 8.70 -28.89 20.48
N CYS A 660 9.63 -29.71 19.99
CA CYS A 660 10.00 -29.79 18.58
C CYS A 660 8.82 -30.23 17.71
N CYS A 661 8.14 -31.31 18.12
CA CYS A 661 6.97 -31.86 17.44
C CYS A 661 5.82 -30.85 17.40
N GLY A 662 5.48 -30.23 18.54
CA GLY A 662 4.41 -29.24 18.63
C GLY A 662 4.67 -28.02 17.77
N ALA A 663 5.90 -27.53 17.73
CA ALA A 663 6.25 -26.40 16.87
C ALA A 663 6.27 -26.78 15.36
N TYR A 664 6.67 -28.00 15.01
CA TYR A 664 6.57 -28.51 13.64
C TYR A 664 5.12 -28.63 13.15
N VAL A 665 4.27 -29.30 13.93
CA VAL A 665 2.84 -29.49 13.65
C VAL A 665 2.13 -28.14 13.51
N LEU A 666 2.40 -27.21 14.43
CA LEU A 666 1.79 -25.89 14.38
C LEU A 666 2.22 -25.11 13.12
N THR A 667 3.51 -25.14 12.77
CA THR A 667 4.03 -24.46 11.57
C THR A 667 3.36 -25.04 10.33
N ARG A 668 3.20 -26.37 10.24
CA ARG A 668 2.49 -27.02 9.13
C ARG A 668 1.03 -26.60 9.04
N GLY A 669 0.28 -26.63 10.15
CA GLY A 669 -1.12 -26.21 10.16
C GLY A 669 -1.29 -24.74 9.76
N SER A 670 -0.39 -23.85 10.21
CA SER A 670 -0.45 -22.43 9.86
C SER A 670 -0.21 -22.16 8.37
N LEU A 671 0.69 -22.93 7.73
CA LEU A 671 0.93 -22.86 6.30
C LEU A 671 -0.24 -23.43 5.48
N SER A 672 -0.94 -24.44 6.01
CA SER A 672 -2.19 -24.95 5.41
C SER A 672 -3.25 -23.84 5.38
N ALA A 673 -3.49 -23.19 6.54
CA ALA A 673 -4.42 -22.08 6.66
C ALA A 673 -4.06 -20.91 5.72
N SER A 674 -2.79 -20.53 5.70
CA SER A 674 -2.26 -19.48 4.82
C SER A 674 -2.53 -19.76 3.33
N ARG A 675 -2.28 -21.00 2.87
CA ARG A 675 -2.54 -21.40 1.49
C ARG A 675 -4.03 -21.41 1.16
N ALA A 676 -4.86 -21.98 2.03
CA ALA A 676 -6.30 -22.06 1.84
C ALA A 676 -6.93 -20.67 1.77
N LEU A 677 -6.57 -19.77 2.69
CA LEU A 677 -7.09 -18.40 2.73
C LEU A 677 -6.63 -17.56 1.54
N HIS A 678 -5.37 -17.68 1.11
CA HIS A 678 -4.89 -17.00 -0.10
C HIS A 678 -5.66 -17.44 -1.34
N HIS A 679 -5.83 -18.75 -1.52
CA HIS A 679 -6.56 -19.31 -2.66
C HIS A 679 -8.02 -18.85 -2.69
N GLN A 680 -8.72 -18.96 -1.55
CA GLN A 680 -10.10 -18.49 -1.43
C GLN A 680 -10.22 -17.00 -1.72
N LEU A 681 -9.29 -16.17 -1.22
CA LEU A 681 -9.31 -14.73 -1.48
C LEU A 681 -9.10 -14.43 -2.97
N LEU A 682 -8.10 -15.04 -3.60
CA LEU A 682 -7.81 -14.85 -5.02
C LEU A 682 -9.00 -15.27 -5.90
N ASP A 683 -9.57 -16.44 -5.60
CA ASP A 683 -10.73 -16.96 -6.31
C ASP A 683 -11.95 -16.03 -6.16
N ASN A 684 -12.27 -15.62 -4.94
CA ASN A 684 -13.38 -14.69 -4.69
C ASN A 684 -13.19 -13.35 -5.40
N VAL A 685 -11.99 -12.76 -5.38
CA VAL A 685 -11.71 -11.46 -6.01
C VAL A 685 -11.87 -11.53 -7.53
N LEU A 686 -11.38 -12.58 -8.18
CA LEU A 686 -11.51 -12.73 -9.64
C LEU A 686 -12.98 -12.86 -10.09
N HIS A 687 -13.85 -13.39 -9.23
CA HIS A 687 -15.29 -13.52 -9.48
C HIS A 687 -16.11 -12.28 -9.10
N LEU A 688 -15.51 -11.19 -8.61
CA LEU A 688 -16.26 -9.96 -8.34
C LEU A 688 -16.63 -9.23 -9.64
N PRO A 689 -17.77 -8.51 -9.66
CA PRO A 689 -18.16 -7.68 -10.80
C PRO A 689 -17.20 -6.53 -11.03
N LEU A 690 -17.04 -6.10 -12.30
CA LEU A 690 -16.16 -4.97 -12.66
C LEU A 690 -16.47 -3.70 -11.86
N GLN A 691 -17.75 -3.45 -11.57
CA GLN A 691 -18.21 -2.32 -10.75
C GLN A 691 -17.54 -2.25 -9.37
N HIS A 692 -17.21 -3.40 -8.77
CA HIS A 692 -16.51 -3.42 -7.49
C HIS A 692 -15.12 -2.78 -7.60
N PHE A 693 -14.42 -3.01 -8.72
CA PHE A 693 -13.08 -2.46 -8.98
C PHE A 693 -13.11 -0.98 -9.37
N GLU A 694 -14.18 -0.52 -10.00
CA GLU A 694 -14.37 0.91 -10.31
C GLU A 694 -14.74 1.73 -9.06
N SER A 695 -15.48 1.13 -8.12
CA SER A 695 -15.92 1.81 -6.89
C SER A 695 -14.93 1.72 -5.73
N ASN A 696 -14.10 0.68 -5.66
CA ASN A 696 -13.13 0.49 -4.59
C ASN A 696 -11.71 0.70 -5.13
N PRO A 697 -10.89 1.55 -4.48
CA PRO A 697 -9.52 1.76 -4.92
C PRO A 697 -8.73 0.44 -4.96
N VAL A 698 -8.05 0.19 -6.07
CA VAL A 698 -7.21 -1.01 -6.29
C VAL A 698 -6.21 -1.23 -5.14
N GLY A 699 -5.66 -0.15 -4.58
CA GLY A 699 -4.75 -0.20 -3.43
C GLY A 699 -5.35 -0.87 -2.19
N GLN A 700 -6.67 -0.78 -1.97
CA GLN A 700 -7.34 -1.46 -0.86
C GLN A 700 -7.34 -2.98 -1.06
N ILE A 701 -7.63 -3.44 -2.29
CA ILE A 701 -7.61 -4.87 -2.64
C ILE A 701 -6.17 -5.39 -2.51
N ILE A 702 -5.18 -4.66 -3.01
CA ILE A 702 -3.76 -5.02 -2.86
C ILE A 702 -3.37 -5.13 -1.38
N ASN A 703 -3.84 -4.22 -0.52
CA ASN A 703 -3.57 -4.27 0.92
C ASN A 703 -4.07 -5.56 1.60
N ARG A 704 -5.15 -6.17 1.08
CA ARG A 704 -5.63 -7.47 1.54
C ARG A 704 -4.65 -8.60 1.19
N PHE A 705 -4.07 -8.56 -0.01
CA PHE A 705 -3.07 -9.52 -0.48
C PHE A 705 -1.66 -9.31 0.08
N THR A 706 -1.36 -8.13 0.63
CA THR A 706 -0.07 -7.79 1.23
C THR A 706 -0.13 -7.84 2.75
N LYS A 707 -0.68 -6.80 3.39
CA LYS A 707 -0.61 -6.58 4.84
C LYS A 707 -1.47 -7.57 5.62
N ASP A 708 -2.72 -7.78 5.21
CA ASP A 708 -3.64 -8.67 5.92
C ASP A 708 -3.20 -10.14 5.79
N LEU A 709 -2.78 -10.55 4.59
CA LEU A 709 -2.20 -11.87 4.35
C LEU A 709 -0.87 -12.08 5.09
N PHE A 710 -0.01 -11.07 5.18
CA PHE A 710 1.20 -11.16 6.00
C PHE A 710 0.88 -11.41 7.49
N ILE A 711 -0.19 -10.81 8.01
CA ILE A 711 -0.65 -11.04 9.38
C ILE A 711 -1.09 -12.51 9.56
N VAL A 712 -1.86 -13.04 8.60
CA VAL A 712 -2.28 -14.45 8.56
C VAL A 712 -1.07 -15.39 8.52
N ASP A 713 -0.10 -15.08 7.65
CA ASP A 713 1.05 -15.94 7.34
C ASP A 713 2.03 -16.06 8.51
N LEU A 714 2.30 -14.96 9.23
CA LEU A 714 3.44 -14.87 10.15
C LEU A 714 3.11 -14.38 11.56
N ARG A 715 2.07 -13.56 11.74
CA ARG A 715 1.82 -12.92 13.06
C ARG A 715 0.76 -13.65 13.87
N PHE A 716 -0.36 -14.00 13.24
CA PHE A 716 -1.52 -14.53 13.95
C PHE A 716 -1.19 -15.87 14.64
N HIS A 717 -0.58 -16.81 13.92
CA HIS A 717 -0.17 -18.11 14.48
C HIS A 717 0.86 -17.97 15.61
N TYR A 718 1.77 -16.99 15.52
CA TYR A 718 2.75 -16.72 16.58
C TYR A 718 2.07 -16.23 17.85
N TYR A 719 1.10 -15.31 17.76
CA TYR A 719 0.37 -14.82 18.92
C TYR A 719 -0.52 -15.90 19.53
N LEU A 720 -1.25 -16.65 18.71
CA LEU A 720 -2.08 -17.77 19.16
C LEU A 720 -1.25 -18.82 19.91
N ARG A 721 -0.08 -19.19 19.37
CA ARG A 721 0.86 -20.10 20.02
C ARG A 721 1.30 -19.60 21.38
N THR A 722 1.80 -18.37 21.44
CA THR A 722 2.35 -17.82 22.68
C THR A 722 1.25 -17.66 23.72
N TRP A 723 0.04 -17.30 23.32
CA TRP A 723 -1.12 -17.24 24.21
C TRP A 723 -1.50 -18.62 24.75
N LEU A 724 -1.50 -19.67 23.91
CA LEU A 724 -1.74 -21.05 24.34
C LEU A 724 -0.68 -21.51 25.36
N ASN A 725 0.60 -21.27 25.08
CA ASN A 725 1.69 -21.56 26.02
C ASN A 725 1.49 -20.83 27.36
N CYS A 726 1.24 -19.52 27.34
CA CYS A 726 1.02 -18.76 28.57
C CYS A 726 -0.19 -19.26 29.35
N THR A 727 -1.25 -19.69 28.67
CA THR A 727 -2.45 -20.26 29.31
C THR A 727 -2.11 -21.55 30.05
N LEU A 728 -1.39 -22.46 29.39
CA LEU A 728 -0.95 -23.71 29.98
C LEU A 728 0.07 -23.50 31.11
N ASP A 729 1.00 -22.55 30.96
CA ASP A 729 1.96 -22.17 32.00
C ASP A 729 1.26 -21.62 33.25
N VAL A 730 0.25 -20.75 33.09
CA VAL A 730 -0.51 -20.18 34.23
C VAL A 730 -1.30 -21.27 34.95
N ILE A 731 -2.01 -22.14 34.21
CA ILE A 731 -2.74 -23.26 34.78
C ILE A 731 -1.78 -24.19 35.52
N GLY A 732 -0.67 -24.58 34.88
CA GLY A 732 0.37 -25.42 35.48
C GLY A 732 0.94 -24.82 36.76
N THR A 733 1.22 -23.52 36.76
CA THR A 733 1.74 -22.79 37.92
C THR A 733 0.76 -22.80 39.09
N ILE A 734 -0.52 -22.53 38.85
CA ILE A 734 -1.56 -22.56 39.88
C ILE A 734 -1.69 -23.98 40.46
N LEU A 735 -1.67 -25.01 39.61
CA LEU A 735 -1.74 -26.42 40.06
C LEU A 735 -0.56 -26.81 40.96
N VAL A 736 0.66 -26.42 40.60
CA VAL A 736 1.88 -26.70 41.39
C VAL A 736 1.86 -25.98 42.75
N ILE A 737 1.42 -24.72 42.81
CA ILE A 737 1.34 -24.00 44.09
C ILE A 737 0.23 -24.58 44.96
N THR A 738 -0.90 -24.96 44.37
CA THR A 738 -2.05 -25.52 45.10
C THR A 738 -1.74 -26.92 45.66
N SER A 739 -0.92 -27.72 44.98
CA SER A 739 -0.49 -29.03 45.51
C SER A 739 0.41 -28.90 46.73
N ALA A 740 1.22 -27.84 46.82
CA ALA A 740 2.02 -27.54 48.01
C ALA A 740 1.19 -26.87 49.13
N SER A 741 0.23 -26.01 48.76
CA SER A 741 -0.65 -25.34 49.72
C SER A 741 -2.08 -25.21 49.16
N PRO A 742 -3.02 -26.09 49.58
CA PRO A 742 -4.40 -26.06 49.08
C PRO A 742 -5.15 -24.76 49.37
N LEU A 743 -4.78 -24.05 50.46
CA LEU A 743 -5.39 -22.76 50.82
C LEU A 743 -5.17 -21.66 49.77
N PHE A 744 -4.17 -21.81 48.90
CA PHE A 744 -3.88 -20.85 47.84
C PHE A 744 -5.07 -20.63 46.88
N ILE A 745 -5.92 -21.64 46.67
CA ILE A 745 -7.08 -21.54 45.76
C ILE A 745 -8.06 -20.44 46.18
N VAL A 746 -8.19 -20.19 47.49
CA VAL A 746 -9.08 -19.16 48.06
C VAL A 746 -8.63 -17.76 47.63
N VAL A 747 -7.32 -17.55 47.45
CA VAL A 747 -6.74 -16.27 46.98
C VAL A 747 -6.81 -16.16 45.46
N VAL A 748 -6.70 -17.26 44.72
CA VAL A 748 -6.74 -17.27 43.26
C VAL A 748 -8.10 -16.80 42.72
N ILE A 749 -9.22 -17.18 43.35
CA ILE A 749 -10.57 -16.82 42.89
C ILE A 749 -10.80 -15.29 42.83
N PRO A 750 -10.63 -14.50 43.92
CA PRO A 750 -10.83 -13.06 43.90
C PRO A 750 -9.80 -12.34 43.02
N LEU A 751 -8.54 -12.78 43.03
CA LEU A 751 -7.51 -12.20 42.17
C LEU A 751 -7.83 -12.44 40.69
N GLY A 752 -8.30 -13.65 40.33
CA GLY A 752 -8.76 -13.99 38.98
C GLY A 752 -9.91 -13.10 38.51
N TYR A 753 -10.87 -12.79 39.38
CA TYR A 753 -11.95 -11.85 39.09
C TYR A 753 -11.44 -10.43 38.78
N PHE A 754 -10.55 -9.88 39.62
CA PHE A 754 -9.93 -8.58 39.36
C PHE A 754 -9.12 -8.59 38.06
N TYR A 755 -8.40 -9.68 37.81
CA TYR A 755 -7.59 -9.87 36.62
C TYR A 755 -8.44 -9.84 35.35
N PHE A 756 -9.53 -10.61 35.33
CA PHE A 756 -10.46 -10.65 34.20
C PHE A 756 -11.15 -9.30 33.96
N THR A 757 -11.50 -8.59 35.03
CA THR A 757 -12.10 -7.26 34.96
C THR A 757 -11.15 -6.24 34.32
N ILE A 758 -9.89 -6.20 34.79
CA ILE A 758 -8.84 -5.32 34.22
C ILE A 758 -8.58 -5.69 32.76
N GLN A 759 -8.48 -6.98 32.44
CA GLN A 759 -8.28 -7.46 31.08
C GLN A 759 -9.39 -6.97 30.14
N ARG A 760 -10.67 -7.14 30.52
CA ARG A 760 -11.81 -6.73 29.69
C ARG A 760 -11.82 -5.22 29.44
N TYR A 761 -11.55 -4.42 30.47
CA TYR A 761 -11.46 -2.97 30.36
C TYR A 761 -10.30 -2.52 29.46
N TYR A 762 -9.11 -3.10 29.66
CA TYR A 762 -7.92 -2.78 28.86
C TYR A 762 -8.11 -3.13 27.39
N ILE A 763 -8.61 -4.33 27.08
CA ILE A 763 -8.78 -4.80 25.70
C ILE A 763 -9.72 -3.86 24.93
N ALA A 764 -10.84 -3.46 25.53
CA ALA A 764 -11.81 -2.56 24.89
C ALA A 764 -11.18 -1.20 24.54
N SER A 765 -10.44 -0.60 25.47
CA SER A 765 -9.79 0.71 25.30
C SER A 765 -8.58 0.65 24.37
N SER A 766 -7.68 -0.32 24.57
CA SER A 766 -6.46 -0.53 23.76
C SER A 766 -6.79 -0.76 22.30
N ARG A 767 -7.87 -1.51 22.01
CA ARG A 767 -8.37 -1.74 20.65
C ARG A 767 -8.71 -0.43 19.94
N GLN A 768 -9.44 0.49 20.59
CA GLN A 768 -9.80 1.77 19.98
C GLN A 768 -8.58 2.68 19.79
N ILE A 769 -7.70 2.76 20.79
CA ILE A 769 -6.48 3.56 20.70
C ILE A 769 -5.59 3.07 19.55
N ARG A 770 -5.42 1.75 19.40
CA ARG A 770 -4.64 1.17 18.29
C ARG A 770 -5.25 1.41 16.92
N ARG A 771 -6.59 1.41 16.82
CA ARG A 771 -7.31 1.74 15.58
C ARG A 771 -7.08 3.20 15.18
N LEU A 772 -7.23 4.11 16.14
CA LEU A 772 -6.96 5.54 15.93
C LEU A 772 -5.48 5.77 15.55
N ALA A 773 -4.54 5.16 16.28
CA ALA A 773 -3.11 5.27 15.99
C ALA A 773 -2.72 4.71 14.60
N GLY A 774 -3.41 3.65 14.15
CA GLY A 774 -3.24 3.11 12.80
C GLY A 774 -3.81 4.04 11.73
N ALA A 775 -5.00 4.59 11.95
CA ALA A 775 -5.67 5.51 11.03
C ALA A 775 -4.93 6.84 10.89
N SER A 776 -4.39 7.38 11.99
CA SER A 776 -3.63 8.64 12.01
C SER A 776 -2.25 8.52 11.37
N HIS A 777 -1.77 7.33 11.03
CA HIS A 777 -0.44 7.15 10.42
C HIS A 777 -0.46 7.39 8.91
N SER A 778 -1.56 7.03 8.23
CA SER A 778 -1.67 7.17 6.77
C SER A 778 -1.56 8.63 6.31
N PRO A 779 -2.24 9.61 6.95
CA PRO A 779 -2.17 11.01 6.54
C PRO A 779 -0.75 11.59 6.59
N VAL A 780 0.09 11.17 7.55
CA VAL A 780 1.50 11.61 7.64
C VAL A 780 2.26 11.25 6.36
N ILE A 781 2.10 10.02 5.88
CA ILE A 781 2.78 9.54 4.68
C ILE A 781 2.20 10.17 3.42
N SER A 782 0.88 10.20 3.29
CA SER A 782 0.21 10.75 2.11
C SER A 782 0.53 12.24 1.94
N HIS A 783 0.43 13.04 3.01
CA HIS A 783 0.76 14.46 2.96
C HIS A 783 2.23 14.70 2.57
N PHE A 784 3.16 13.91 3.12
CA PHE A 784 4.57 14.03 2.78
C PHE A 784 4.85 13.64 1.32
N SER A 785 4.32 12.51 0.86
CA SER A 785 4.43 12.04 -0.53
C SER A 785 3.89 13.07 -1.53
N GLU A 786 2.71 13.64 -1.25
CA GLU A 786 2.07 14.66 -2.07
C GLU A 786 2.93 15.94 -2.15
N THR A 787 3.49 16.37 -1.01
CA THR A 787 4.39 17.52 -0.93
C THR A 787 5.66 17.31 -1.77
N LEU A 788 6.23 16.10 -1.76
CA LEU A 788 7.44 15.79 -2.54
C LEU A 788 7.20 15.88 -4.05
N VAL A 789 6.02 15.49 -4.53
CA VAL A 789 5.63 15.59 -5.94
C VAL A 789 5.36 17.05 -6.33
N GLY A 790 4.66 17.81 -5.47
CA GLY A 790 4.28 19.20 -5.70
C GLY A 790 5.29 20.27 -5.28
N ARG A 791 6.52 19.89 -4.91
CA ARG A 791 7.46 20.80 -4.24
C ARG A 791 7.85 22.04 -5.05
N SER A 792 7.91 21.95 -6.38
CA SER A 792 8.20 23.10 -7.27
C SER A 792 7.02 24.06 -7.25
N THR A 793 5.80 23.53 -7.30
CA THR A 793 4.57 24.31 -7.16
C THR A 793 4.49 24.98 -5.78
N VAL A 794 4.72 24.24 -4.69
CA VAL A 794 4.70 24.80 -3.32
C VAL A 794 5.74 25.94 -3.16
N ARG A 795 6.92 25.79 -3.76
CA ARG A 795 7.97 26.82 -3.75
C ARG A 795 7.63 28.01 -4.64
N ALA A 796 7.09 27.79 -5.83
CA ALA A 796 6.67 28.85 -6.76
C ALA A 796 5.64 29.78 -6.10
N PHE A 797 4.65 29.23 -5.40
CA PHE A 797 3.63 29.99 -4.68
C PHE A 797 4.07 30.51 -3.30
N GLY A 798 5.28 30.18 -2.82
CA GLY A 798 5.79 30.66 -1.53
C GLY A 798 5.06 30.12 -0.28
N HIS A 799 4.48 28.92 -0.36
CA HIS A 799 3.66 28.33 0.72
C HIS A 799 4.39 27.30 1.60
N GLN A 800 5.73 27.25 1.60
CA GLN A 800 6.52 26.26 2.35
C GLN A 800 6.18 26.21 3.84
N GLU A 801 6.09 27.37 4.52
CA GLU A 801 5.78 27.46 5.95
C GLU A 801 4.39 26.91 6.29
N ARG A 802 3.39 27.13 5.43
CA ARG A 802 2.04 26.56 5.62
C ARG A 802 2.08 25.04 5.61
N PHE A 803 2.81 24.46 4.65
CA PHE A 803 2.98 23.01 4.51
C PHE A 803 3.75 22.43 5.71
N ILE A 804 4.80 23.11 6.19
CA ILE A 804 5.54 22.70 7.41
C ILE A 804 4.61 22.67 8.62
N ARG A 805 3.77 23.69 8.83
CA ARG A 805 2.80 23.72 9.93
C ARG A 805 1.77 22.60 9.80
N LYS A 806 1.21 22.40 8.61
CA LYS A 806 0.27 21.31 8.35
C LYS A 806 0.88 19.94 8.65
N ASN A 807 2.13 19.71 8.26
CA ASN A 807 2.84 18.49 8.59
C ASN A 807 3.02 18.31 10.11
N ASN A 808 3.35 19.37 10.84
CA ASN A 808 3.44 19.32 12.30
C ASN A 808 2.10 18.94 12.94
N ASP A 809 0.98 19.48 12.46
CA ASP A 809 -0.36 19.16 12.97
C ASP A 809 -0.71 17.68 12.74
N VAL A 810 -0.44 17.17 11.53
CA VAL A 810 -0.71 15.77 11.16
C VAL A 810 0.18 14.80 11.94
N VAL A 811 1.46 15.15 12.16
CA VAL A 811 2.39 14.37 13.00
C VAL A 811 1.97 14.43 14.48
N TYR A 812 1.51 15.59 14.96
CA TYR A 812 1.04 15.75 16.34
C TYR A 812 -0.19 14.89 16.63
N GLU A 813 -1.16 14.86 15.72
CA GLU A 813 -2.32 13.98 15.86
C GLU A 813 -1.90 12.51 15.97
N ASN A 814 -0.96 12.06 15.11
CA ASN A 814 -0.40 10.71 15.20
C ASN A 814 0.27 10.43 16.56
N LEU A 815 1.05 11.41 17.03
CA LEU A 815 1.79 11.35 18.28
C LEU A 815 0.88 11.16 19.49
N VAL A 816 -0.26 11.87 19.55
CA VAL A 816 -1.23 11.77 20.65
C VAL A 816 -1.76 10.34 20.79
N TYR A 817 -2.18 9.72 19.69
CA TYR A 817 -2.68 8.34 19.73
C TYR A 817 -1.59 7.33 20.07
N PHE A 818 -0.38 7.51 19.51
CA PHE A 818 0.76 6.65 19.82
C PHE A 818 1.14 6.73 21.30
N TYR A 819 1.22 7.94 21.86
CA TYR A 819 1.51 8.17 23.27
C TYR A 819 0.48 7.50 24.19
N ASN A 820 -0.82 7.66 23.89
CA ASN A 820 -1.89 7.02 24.65
C ASN A 820 -1.79 5.48 24.60
N ASN A 821 -1.37 4.89 23.48
CA ASN A 821 -1.12 3.46 23.38
C ASN A 821 0.03 3.03 24.31
N VAL A 822 1.13 3.78 24.34
CA VAL A 822 2.28 3.50 25.22
C VAL A 822 1.88 3.56 26.69
N ILE A 823 1.20 4.63 27.11
CA ILE A 823 0.79 4.80 28.51
C ILE A 823 -0.24 3.75 28.93
N SER A 824 -1.20 3.41 28.07
CA SER A 824 -2.15 2.32 28.32
C SER A 824 -1.44 0.98 28.57
N ASN A 825 -0.41 0.66 27.78
CA ASN A 825 0.42 -0.53 28.00
C ASN A 825 1.19 -0.51 29.34
N ARG A 826 1.67 0.67 29.77
CA ARG A 826 2.33 0.83 31.08
C ARG A 826 1.34 0.68 32.23
N TRP A 827 0.17 1.32 32.12
CA TRP A 827 -0.92 1.21 33.09
C TRP A 827 -1.30 -0.25 33.32
N LEU A 828 -1.50 -1.02 32.24
CA LEU A 828 -1.79 -2.45 32.33
C LEU A 828 -0.67 -3.18 33.09
N SER A 829 0.58 -2.97 32.69
CA SER A 829 1.71 -3.71 33.25
C SER A 829 1.84 -3.50 34.76
N VAL A 830 1.72 -2.25 35.22
CA VAL A 830 1.77 -1.93 36.66
C VAL A 830 0.67 -2.67 37.42
N ARG A 831 -0.56 -2.71 36.90
CA ARG A 831 -1.69 -3.39 37.58
C ARG A 831 -1.57 -4.91 37.58
N LEU A 832 -1.20 -5.51 36.44
CA LEU A 832 -1.05 -6.96 36.33
C LEU A 832 0.14 -7.46 37.16
N GLU A 833 1.27 -6.75 37.12
CA GLU A 833 2.43 -7.10 37.96
C GLU A 833 2.14 -6.89 39.44
N PHE A 834 1.39 -5.86 39.82
CA PHE A 834 0.94 -5.69 41.21
C PHE A 834 0.08 -6.87 41.69
N LEU A 835 -0.90 -7.32 40.89
CA LEU A 835 -1.70 -8.51 41.22
C LEU A 835 -0.84 -9.77 41.28
N GLY A 836 0.10 -9.93 40.35
CA GLY A 836 1.06 -11.03 40.37
C GLY A 836 1.95 -11.00 41.62
N ASN A 837 2.40 -9.84 42.07
CA ASN A 837 3.19 -9.68 43.29
C ASN A 837 2.39 -10.06 44.54
N ILE A 838 1.08 -9.76 44.55
CA ILE A 838 0.17 -10.23 45.61
C ILE A 838 0.06 -11.77 45.57
N MET A 839 -0.04 -12.39 44.39
CA MET A 839 -0.03 -13.85 44.26
C MET A 839 1.28 -14.45 44.81
N VAL A 840 2.43 -13.86 44.50
CA VAL A 840 3.73 -14.29 45.03
C VAL A 840 3.78 -14.17 46.55
N PHE A 841 3.29 -13.06 47.10
CA PHE A 841 3.23 -12.84 48.55
C PHE A 841 2.40 -13.91 49.26
N PHE A 842 1.18 -14.19 48.78
CA PHE A 842 0.34 -15.22 49.40
C PHE A 842 0.87 -16.64 49.19
N ALA A 843 1.47 -16.93 48.03
CA ALA A 843 2.15 -18.21 47.81
C ALA A 843 3.29 -18.41 48.80
N ALA A 844 4.15 -17.39 48.98
CA ALA A 844 5.24 -17.41 49.94
C ALA A 844 4.72 -17.51 51.40
N LEU A 845 3.66 -16.76 51.74
CA LEU A 845 3.06 -16.74 53.06
C LEU A 845 2.43 -18.09 53.45
N PHE A 846 1.61 -18.68 52.58
CA PHE A 846 0.93 -19.94 52.88
C PHE A 846 1.88 -21.13 52.92
N VAL A 847 2.94 -21.10 52.13
CA VAL A 847 4.01 -22.09 52.19
C VAL A 847 4.77 -22.00 53.51
N VAL A 848 5.04 -20.80 54.04
CA VAL A 848 5.62 -20.62 55.39
C VAL A 848 4.65 -21.04 56.50
N LEU A 849 3.36 -20.72 56.36
CA LEU A 849 2.30 -21.12 57.31
C LEU A 849 2.11 -22.64 57.39
N ALA A 850 2.30 -23.34 56.28
CA ALA A 850 2.20 -24.80 56.24
C ALA A 850 3.29 -25.48 57.10
N GLY A 851 4.38 -24.77 57.42
CA GLY A 851 5.42 -25.23 58.34
C GLY A 851 5.95 -26.62 57.96
N ASN A 852 6.05 -27.52 58.95
CA ASN A 852 6.62 -28.87 58.78
C ASN A 852 5.78 -29.82 57.92
N THR A 853 4.58 -29.44 57.50
CA THR A 853 3.73 -30.29 56.65
C THR A 853 4.22 -30.36 55.21
N VAL A 854 5.05 -29.39 54.80
CA VAL A 854 5.57 -29.26 53.43
C VAL A 854 7.09 -29.42 53.45
N SER A 855 7.65 -30.20 52.52
CA SER A 855 9.10 -30.36 52.41
C SER A 855 9.77 -29.05 51.96
N SER A 856 11.00 -28.79 52.41
CA SER A 856 11.80 -27.63 51.98
C SER A 856 11.97 -27.55 50.45
N SER A 857 11.94 -28.70 49.76
CA SER A 857 11.94 -28.76 48.30
C SER A 857 10.64 -28.26 47.65
N ALA A 858 9.48 -28.60 48.22
CA ALA A 858 8.19 -28.11 47.73
C ALA A 858 8.02 -26.60 48.00
N VAL A 859 8.62 -26.07 49.06
CA VAL A 859 8.74 -24.63 49.33
C VAL A 859 9.50 -23.93 48.20
N GLY A 860 10.70 -24.43 47.86
CA GLY A 860 11.54 -23.87 46.80
C GLY A 860 10.90 -23.96 45.41
N LEU A 861 10.21 -25.06 45.11
CA LEU A 861 9.44 -25.24 43.87
C LEU A 861 8.30 -24.21 43.77
N SER A 862 7.50 -24.06 44.83
CA SER A 862 6.33 -23.16 44.84
C SER A 862 6.71 -21.70 44.66
N ILE A 863 7.76 -21.23 45.35
CA ILE A 863 8.23 -19.84 45.21
C ILE A 863 8.82 -19.59 43.81
N SER A 864 9.56 -20.56 43.26
CA SER A 864 10.12 -20.45 41.90
C SER A 864 9.03 -20.31 40.83
N TYR A 865 7.95 -21.09 40.96
CA TYR A 865 6.79 -21.03 40.08
C TYR A 865 5.98 -19.76 40.28
N ALA A 866 5.80 -19.31 41.53
CA ALA A 866 5.14 -18.05 41.83
C ALA A 866 5.85 -16.85 41.17
N LEU A 867 7.18 -16.79 41.18
CA LEU A 867 7.93 -15.70 40.53
C LEU A 867 7.74 -15.66 39.01
N ASN A 868 7.53 -16.82 38.36
CA ASN A 868 7.28 -16.89 36.92
C ASN A 868 5.87 -16.45 36.52
N ILE A 869 4.88 -16.57 37.42
CA ILE A 869 3.46 -16.28 37.12
C ILE A 869 3.27 -14.84 36.64
N ILE A 870 4.03 -13.89 37.19
CA ILE A 870 3.94 -12.46 36.89
C ILE A 870 4.15 -12.20 35.39
N GLN A 871 5.18 -12.84 34.81
CA GLN A 871 5.52 -12.65 33.40
C GLN A 871 4.51 -13.36 32.50
N SER A 872 4.13 -14.60 32.81
CA SER A 872 3.17 -15.38 32.02
C SER A 872 1.80 -14.69 31.96
N LEU A 873 1.33 -14.16 33.09
CA LEU A 873 0.09 -13.39 33.19
C LEU A 873 0.13 -12.10 32.36
N ASN A 874 1.22 -11.33 32.44
CA ASN A 874 1.41 -10.11 31.66
C ASN A 874 1.39 -10.40 30.14
N PHE A 875 2.11 -11.45 29.70
CA PHE A 875 2.09 -11.88 28.30
C PHE A 875 0.73 -12.43 27.88
N TRP A 876 0.04 -13.18 28.74
CA TRP A 876 -1.27 -13.76 28.42
C TRP A 876 -2.28 -12.69 28.01
N VAL A 877 -2.42 -11.60 28.78
CA VAL A 877 -3.34 -10.49 28.45
C VAL A 877 -2.90 -9.74 27.19
N ARG A 878 -1.60 -9.44 27.08
CA ARG A 878 -1.07 -8.73 25.90
C ARG A 878 -1.29 -9.53 24.63
N LYS A 879 -1.03 -10.83 24.63
CA LYS A 879 -1.20 -11.69 23.46
C LYS A 879 -2.68 -11.89 23.12
N ALA A 880 -3.58 -11.94 24.09
CA ALA A 880 -5.02 -11.92 23.83
C ALA A 880 -5.45 -10.65 23.08
N CYS A 881 -4.96 -9.48 23.49
CA CYS A 881 -5.21 -8.22 22.79
C CYS A 881 -4.62 -8.22 21.36
N GLU A 882 -3.41 -8.76 21.16
CA GLU A 882 -2.82 -8.89 19.83
C GLU A 882 -3.64 -9.83 18.93
N ILE A 883 -4.11 -10.96 19.44
CA ILE A 883 -4.98 -11.89 18.68
C ILE A 883 -6.25 -11.17 18.24
N GLU A 884 -6.92 -10.45 19.13
CA GLU A 884 -8.16 -9.75 18.79
C GLU A 884 -7.94 -8.66 17.74
N THR A 885 -6.88 -7.84 17.88
CA THR A 885 -6.59 -6.79 16.90
C THR A 885 -6.20 -7.33 15.53
N ASN A 886 -5.41 -8.41 15.47
CA ASN A 886 -4.98 -9.03 14.22
C ASN A 886 -6.04 -9.94 13.59
N ALA A 887 -7.04 -10.40 14.36
CA ALA A 887 -8.19 -11.15 13.82
C ALA A 887 -9.04 -10.32 12.86
N VAL A 888 -9.01 -8.98 12.97
CA VAL A 888 -9.71 -8.08 12.03
C VAL A 888 -9.20 -8.24 10.60
N SER A 889 -7.90 -8.48 10.41
CA SER A 889 -7.33 -8.77 9.08
C SER A 889 -7.91 -10.07 8.50
N ILE A 890 -8.18 -11.07 9.33
CA ILE A 890 -8.81 -12.33 8.92
C ILE A 890 -10.27 -12.08 8.54
N GLU A 891 -11.00 -11.28 9.33
CA GLU A 891 -12.39 -10.91 9.04
C GLU A 891 -12.50 -10.21 7.67
N ARG A 892 -11.62 -9.24 7.39
CA ARG A 892 -11.55 -8.52 6.11
C ARG A 892 -11.28 -9.44 4.91
N VAL A 893 -10.43 -10.46 5.07
CA VAL A 893 -10.21 -11.45 4.02
C VAL A 893 -11.49 -12.27 3.76
N PHE A 894 -12.23 -12.63 4.82
CA PHE A 894 -13.48 -13.37 4.70
C PHE A 894 -14.68 -12.54 4.23
N GLU A 895 -14.62 -11.21 4.25
CA GLU A 895 -15.68 -10.35 3.73
C GLU A 895 -15.90 -10.60 2.23
N TYR A 896 -14.82 -10.79 1.47
CA TYR A 896 -14.88 -11.10 0.02
C TYR A 896 -15.60 -12.42 -0.30
N ALA A 897 -15.63 -13.37 0.64
CA ALA A 897 -16.37 -14.62 0.45
C ALA A 897 -17.90 -14.43 0.53
N LYS A 898 -18.36 -13.31 1.10
CA LYS A 898 -19.78 -12.98 1.28
C LYS A 898 -20.29 -11.96 0.26
N MET A 899 -19.41 -11.36 -0.53
CA MET A 899 -19.80 -10.37 -1.54
C MET A 899 -20.51 -11.06 -2.71
N ASP A 900 -21.41 -10.33 -3.34
CA ASP A 900 -22.08 -10.78 -4.55
C ASP A 900 -21.06 -10.96 -5.67
N LYS A 901 -21.12 -12.12 -6.33
CA LYS A 901 -20.19 -12.52 -7.40
C LYS A 901 -20.87 -12.38 -8.75
N GLU A 902 -20.08 -12.30 -9.81
CA GLU A 902 -20.55 -12.48 -11.18
C GLU A 902 -21.15 -13.88 -11.36
N GLU A 903 -22.00 -14.01 -12.38
CA GLU A 903 -22.51 -15.30 -12.82
C GLU A 903 -21.37 -16.30 -13.11
N PRO A 904 -21.62 -17.61 -12.97
CA PRO A 904 -20.59 -18.63 -13.15
C PRO A 904 -19.89 -18.54 -14.52
N TRP A 905 -18.57 -18.73 -14.52
CA TRP A 905 -17.76 -18.78 -15.74
C TRP A 905 -18.24 -19.83 -16.74
N ILE A 906 -18.75 -20.96 -16.23
CA ILE A 906 -19.27 -22.09 -17.01
C ILE A 906 -20.62 -22.47 -16.43
N MET A 907 -21.63 -22.57 -17.29
CA MET A 907 -22.97 -23.07 -16.94
C MET A 907 -23.23 -24.46 -17.50
N SER A 908 -24.31 -25.10 -17.06
CA SER A 908 -24.72 -26.43 -17.53
C SER A 908 -25.12 -26.44 -19.01
N LYS A 909 -25.76 -25.37 -19.48
CA LYS A 909 -26.13 -25.17 -20.89
C LYS A 909 -24.97 -24.50 -21.64
N ARG A 910 -24.33 -25.25 -22.55
CA ARG A 910 -23.24 -24.74 -23.40
C ARG A 910 -23.71 -24.47 -24.82
N PRO A 911 -23.15 -23.45 -25.50
CA PRO A 911 -23.40 -23.24 -26.91
C PRO A 911 -22.81 -24.39 -27.75
N PRO A 912 -23.33 -24.63 -28.97
CA PRO A 912 -22.78 -25.63 -29.88
C PRO A 912 -21.35 -25.28 -30.31
N VAL A 913 -20.57 -26.30 -30.70
CA VAL A 913 -19.19 -26.12 -31.18
C VAL A 913 -19.20 -25.27 -32.44
N GLY A 914 -18.38 -24.22 -32.48
CA GLY A 914 -18.31 -23.27 -33.60
C GLY A 914 -19.28 -22.08 -33.51
N TRP A 915 -20.06 -21.96 -32.43
CA TRP A 915 -20.84 -20.75 -32.16
C TRP A 915 -19.94 -19.58 -31.72
N PRO A 916 -20.21 -18.35 -32.16
CA PRO A 916 -21.22 -17.94 -33.15
C PRO A 916 -20.77 -18.20 -34.59
N ASP A 917 -21.70 -18.59 -35.45
CA ASP A 917 -21.45 -18.94 -36.86
C ASP A 917 -21.69 -17.74 -37.80
N ARG A 918 -22.84 -17.07 -37.64
CA ARG A 918 -23.25 -15.93 -38.48
C ARG A 918 -22.90 -14.58 -37.87
N GLY A 919 -22.82 -14.51 -36.54
CA GLY A 919 -22.49 -13.27 -35.83
C GLY A 919 -23.60 -12.23 -35.85
N ILE A 920 -24.87 -12.66 -35.83
CA ILE A 920 -26.05 -11.78 -35.76
C ILE A 920 -26.28 -11.40 -34.30
N ILE A 921 -26.36 -10.09 -34.02
CA ILE A 921 -26.59 -9.54 -32.68
C ILE A 921 -27.95 -8.86 -32.66
N GLU A 922 -28.79 -9.21 -31.69
CA GLU A 922 -30.12 -8.65 -31.51
C GLU A 922 -30.31 -8.18 -30.07
N PHE A 923 -30.61 -6.89 -29.90
CA PHE A 923 -31.05 -6.30 -28.65
C PHE A 923 -32.57 -6.17 -28.68
N VAL A 924 -33.25 -6.67 -27.65
CA VAL A 924 -34.72 -6.67 -27.54
C VAL A 924 -35.15 -5.96 -26.25
N ASN A 925 -35.67 -4.74 -26.40
CA ASN A 925 -36.18 -3.85 -25.34
C ASN A 925 -35.24 -3.78 -24.13
N TYR A 926 -33.94 -3.66 -24.41
CA TYR A 926 -32.91 -3.86 -23.41
C TYR A 926 -32.74 -2.62 -22.52
N LYS A 927 -32.69 -2.83 -21.22
CA LYS A 927 -32.47 -1.78 -20.20
C LYS A 927 -31.36 -2.18 -19.26
N ALA A 928 -30.41 -1.28 -19.04
CA ALA A 928 -29.26 -1.52 -18.18
C ALA A 928 -29.01 -0.36 -17.23
N GLN A 929 -28.54 -0.69 -16.03
CA GLN A 929 -28.35 0.24 -14.94
C GLN A 929 -27.14 -0.17 -14.14
N TYR A 930 -26.20 0.75 -13.90
CA TYR A 930 -25.01 0.45 -13.09
C TYR A 930 -25.36 0.23 -11.62
N ARG A 931 -26.24 1.05 -11.03
CA ARG A 931 -26.69 0.89 -9.63
C ARG A 931 -28.20 1.05 -9.56
N ARG A 932 -28.86 0.26 -8.72
CA ARG A 932 -30.32 0.30 -8.52
C ARG A 932 -30.85 1.69 -8.15
N ASP A 933 -29.98 2.47 -7.52
CA ASP A 933 -30.21 3.81 -6.98
C ASP A 933 -29.90 4.95 -7.98
N LEU A 934 -29.34 4.66 -9.17
CA LEU A 934 -29.06 5.64 -10.24
C LEU A 934 -30.11 5.60 -11.35
N GLY A 935 -30.07 6.52 -12.32
CA GLY A 935 -30.90 6.41 -13.53
C GLY A 935 -30.50 5.21 -14.42
N LEU A 936 -31.40 4.81 -15.33
CA LEU A 936 -31.08 3.84 -16.39
C LEU A 936 -29.98 4.41 -17.30
N ALA A 937 -28.92 3.63 -17.52
CA ALA A 937 -27.83 4.01 -18.42
C ALA A 937 -28.15 3.66 -19.88
N LEU A 938 -28.89 2.57 -20.09
CA LEU A 938 -29.54 2.24 -21.36
C LEU A 938 -31.04 2.07 -21.10
N ASN A 939 -31.86 2.66 -21.95
CA ASN A 939 -33.30 2.68 -21.79
C ASN A 939 -33.97 2.34 -23.12
N ASP A 940 -34.59 1.15 -23.18
CA ASP A 940 -35.38 0.70 -24.32
C ASP A 940 -34.58 0.62 -25.64
N VAL A 941 -33.43 -0.07 -25.56
CA VAL A 941 -32.53 -0.26 -26.71
C VAL A 941 -32.97 -1.51 -27.49
N SER A 942 -33.40 -1.31 -28.74
CA SER A 942 -33.83 -2.38 -29.64
C SER A 942 -33.24 -2.20 -31.04
N PHE A 943 -32.40 -3.14 -31.48
CA PHE A 943 -31.86 -3.17 -32.84
C PHE A 943 -31.33 -4.57 -33.19
N GLN A 944 -31.17 -4.84 -34.48
CA GLN A 944 -30.62 -6.07 -35.00
C GLN A 944 -29.55 -5.77 -36.07
N THR A 945 -28.43 -6.49 -36.01
CA THR A 945 -27.39 -6.46 -37.04
C THR A 945 -27.58 -7.58 -38.05
N GLN A 946 -27.09 -7.39 -39.28
CA GLN A 946 -26.98 -8.44 -40.27
C GLN A 946 -25.65 -9.20 -40.09
N SER A 947 -25.55 -10.37 -40.72
CA SER A 947 -24.31 -11.14 -40.73
C SER A 947 -23.25 -10.42 -41.55
N LYS A 948 -22.04 -10.29 -41.01
CA LYS A 948 -20.89 -9.60 -41.66
C LYS A 948 -21.09 -8.10 -41.86
N GLU A 949 -22.03 -7.50 -41.12
CA GLU A 949 -22.34 -6.09 -41.23
C GLU A 949 -21.35 -5.24 -40.42
N LYS A 950 -20.95 -4.09 -40.98
CA LYS A 950 -20.17 -3.08 -40.25
C LYS A 950 -21.08 -1.97 -39.75
N VAL A 951 -21.27 -1.90 -38.43
CA VAL A 951 -22.10 -0.90 -37.75
C VAL A 951 -21.22 0.09 -36.99
N GLY A 952 -21.37 1.38 -37.28
CA GLY A 952 -20.75 2.46 -36.52
C GLY A 952 -21.68 2.98 -35.42
N ILE A 953 -21.16 3.22 -34.21
CA ILE A 953 -21.91 3.71 -33.06
C ILE A 953 -21.37 5.09 -32.69
N VAL A 954 -22.22 6.11 -32.77
CA VAL A 954 -21.86 7.51 -32.50
C VAL A 954 -22.81 8.14 -31.48
N GLY A 955 -22.37 9.21 -30.85
CA GLY A 955 -23.14 9.91 -29.82
C GLY A 955 -22.23 10.76 -28.94
N ARG A 956 -22.80 11.71 -28.20
CA ARG A 956 -22.06 12.58 -27.27
C ARG A 956 -21.37 11.77 -26.16
N THR A 957 -20.39 12.37 -25.50
CA THR A 957 -19.78 11.77 -24.30
C THR A 957 -20.86 11.57 -23.24
N GLY A 958 -20.94 10.36 -22.66
CA GLY A 958 -22.01 10.01 -21.72
C GLY A 958 -23.31 9.49 -22.34
N ALA A 959 -23.41 9.37 -23.68
CA ALA A 959 -24.64 8.89 -24.34
C ALA A 959 -24.94 7.37 -24.16
N GLY A 960 -24.04 6.60 -23.56
CA GLY A 960 -24.21 5.16 -23.31
C GLY A 960 -23.45 4.22 -24.26
N LYS A 961 -22.53 4.74 -25.10
CA LYS A 961 -21.75 3.96 -26.10
C LYS A 961 -20.97 2.80 -25.46
N SER A 962 -20.10 3.09 -24.50
CA SER A 962 -19.32 2.06 -23.79
C SER A 962 -20.19 1.19 -22.85
N THR A 963 -21.37 1.68 -22.46
CA THR A 963 -22.33 0.87 -21.70
C THR A 963 -22.90 -0.25 -22.58
N LEU A 964 -23.21 0.05 -23.85
CA LEU A 964 -23.69 -0.95 -24.81
C LEU A 964 -22.69 -2.10 -24.99
N THR A 965 -21.39 -1.81 -25.10
CA THR A 965 -20.35 -2.84 -25.22
C THR A 965 -20.20 -3.64 -23.93
N ASN A 966 -20.21 -2.98 -22.77
CA ASN A 966 -20.17 -3.69 -21.48
C ASN A 966 -21.37 -4.65 -21.30
N CYS A 967 -22.55 -4.29 -21.81
CA CYS A 967 -23.73 -5.18 -21.80
C CYS A 967 -23.59 -6.36 -22.75
N LEU A 968 -23.03 -6.15 -23.95
CA LEU A 968 -22.77 -7.24 -24.91
C LEU A 968 -21.82 -8.31 -24.34
N PHE A 969 -20.79 -7.89 -23.60
CA PHE A 969 -19.86 -8.80 -22.92
C PHE A 969 -20.38 -9.34 -21.57
N ARG A 970 -21.61 -9.00 -21.18
CA ARG A 970 -22.19 -9.28 -19.86
C ARG A 970 -21.25 -8.93 -18.72
N VAL A 971 -20.63 -7.75 -18.82
CA VAL A 971 -19.89 -7.11 -17.73
C VAL A 971 -20.87 -6.30 -16.88
N LEU A 972 -21.85 -5.66 -17.55
CA LEU A 972 -23.03 -5.07 -16.92
C LEU A 972 -24.25 -5.91 -17.29
N GLU A 973 -24.91 -6.49 -16.29
CA GLU A 973 -26.12 -7.28 -16.51
C GLU A 973 -27.33 -6.37 -16.76
N GLY A 974 -28.25 -6.87 -17.59
CA GLY A 974 -29.49 -6.17 -17.93
C GLY A 974 -30.49 -6.23 -16.79
N THR A 975 -31.23 -5.13 -16.60
CA THR A 975 -32.39 -5.10 -15.68
C THR A 975 -33.64 -5.67 -16.33
N GLU A 976 -33.86 -5.37 -17.61
CA GLU A 976 -34.98 -5.83 -18.43
C GLU A 976 -34.52 -6.03 -19.88
N GLY A 977 -35.30 -6.79 -20.65
CA GLY A 977 -34.99 -7.14 -22.03
C GLY A 977 -33.97 -8.26 -22.17
N LYS A 978 -33.56 -8.54 -23.41
CA LYS A 978 -32.65 -9.65 -23.74
C LYS A 978 -31.68 -9.27 -24.85
N ILE A 979 -30.52 -9.93 -24.83
CA ILE A 979 -29.54 -9.88 -25.92
C ILE A 979 -29.43 -11.30 -26.50
N ILE A 980 -29.56 -11.41 -27.81
CA ILE A 980 -29.57 -12.69 -28.53
C ILE A 980 -28.43 -12.66 -29.54
N ILE A 981 -27.59 -13.70 -29.54
CA ILE A 981 -26.52 -13.88 -30.54
C ILE A 981 -26.77 -15.21 -31.26
N ASP A 982 -26.95 -15.15 -32.59
CA ASP A 982 -27.30 -16.31 -33.44
C ASP A 982 -28.47 -17.16 -32.89
N GLY A 983 -29.51 -16.50 -32.39
CA GLY A 983 -30.70 -17.14 -31.83
C GLY A 983 -30.56 -17.68 -30.39
N ILE A 984 -29.39 -17.53 -29.76
CA ILE A 984 -29.14 -17.93 -28.38
C ILE A 984 -29.17 -16.71 -27.46
N ASP A 985 -30.05 -16.74 -26.45
CA ASP A 985 -30.05 -15.76 -25.37
C ASP A 985 -28.77 -15.90 -24.53
N ILE A 986 -27.94 -14.85 -24.54
CA ILE A 986 -26.62 -14.87 -23.92
C ILE A 986 -26.68 -14.97 -22.40
N SER A 987 -27.83 -14.65 -21.77
CA SER A 987 -28.02 -14.84 -20.32
C SER A 987 -28.00 -16.32 -19.91
N THR A 988 -28.26 -17.23 -20.85
CA THR A 988 -28.38 -18.68 -20.60
C THR A 988 -27.08 -19.47 -20.77
N ILE A 989 -25.97 -18.82 -21.11
CA ILE A 989 -24.64 -19.43 -21.28
C ILE A 989 -23.60 -18.87 -20.29
N GLY A 990 -22.53 -19.62 -20.01
CA GLY A 990 -21.46 -19.18 -19.11
C GLY A 990 -20.63 -18.03 -19.67
N LEU A 991 -20.07 -17.19 -18.79
CA LEU A 991 -19.33 -15.99 -19.18
C LEU A 991 -18.08 -16.30 -20.00
N HIS A 992 -17.34 -17.39 -19.70
CA HIS A 992 -16.15 -17.75 -20.46
C HIS A 992 -16.49 -18.32 -21.84
N ASP A 993 -17.64 -18.99 -21.98
CA ASP A 993 -18.13 -19.48 -23.27
C ASP A 993 -18.57 -18.31 -24.17
N LEU A 994 -19.15 -17.25 -23.59
CA LEU A 994 -19.50 -16.01 -24.30
C LEU A 994 -18.23 -15.20 -24.67
N ARG A 995 -17.50 -14.72 -23.66
CA ARG A 995 -16.36 -13.81 -23.82
C ARG A 995 -15.19 -14.47 -24.56
N GLY A 996 -15.08 -15.79 -24.46
CA GLY A 996 -14.15 -16.61 -25.23
C GLY A 996 -14.35 -16.54 -26.76
N ASN A 997 -15.57 -16.22 -27.20
CA ASN A 997 -15.96 -16.20 -28.61
C ASN A 997 -16.26 -14.78 -29.16
N LEU A 998 -16.03 -13.74 -28.35
CA LEU A 998 -16.12 -12.34 -28.76
C LEU A 998 -14.73 -11.69 -28.76
N ASN A 999 -14.49 -10.79 -29.71
CA ASN A 999 -13.27 -9.98 -29.74
C ASN A 999 -13.56 -8.50 -29.52
N ILE A 1000 -12.62 -7.83 -28.86
CA ILE A 1000 -12.64 -6.39 -28.65
C ILE A 1000 -11.23 -5.83 -28.85
N ILE A 1001 -11.13 -4.63 -29.41
CA ILE A 1001 -9.95 -3.77 -29.31
C ILE A 1001 -10.32 -2.63 -28.37
N PRO A 1002 -9.72 -2.56 -27.16
CA PRO A 1002 -10.05 -1.53 -26.19
C PRO A 1002 -9.46 -0.16 -26.58
N GLN A 1003 -10.02 0.89 -25.97
CA GLN A 1003 -9.52 2.27 -26.08
C GLN A 1003 -8.09 2.39 -25.55
N ASP A 1004 -7.81 1.82 -24.37
CA ASP A 1004 -6.48 1.79 -23.76
C ASP A 1004 -5.80 0.44 -24.03
N PRO A 1005 -4.67 0.40 -24.77
CA PRO A 1005 -3.97 -0.85 -25.04
C PRO A 1005 -3.14 -1.31 -23.83
N VAL A 1006 -3.77 -2.11 -22.97
CA VAL A 1006 -3.12 -2.66 -21.77
C VAL A 1006 -2.26 -3.87 -22.12
N LEU A 1007 -0.98 -3.80 -21.76
CA LEU A 1007 -0.04 -4.93 -21.78
C LEU A 1007 0.37 -5.30 -20.35
N PHE A 1008 0.63 -6.58 -20.13
CA PHE A 1008 1.07 -7.13 -18.85
C PHE A 1008 2.58 -7.37 -18.87
N SER A 1009 3.24 -7.31 -17.71
CA SER A 1009 4.66 -7.65 -17.67
C SER A 1009 4.88 -9.13 -17.98
N GLY A 1010 5.92 -9.43 -18.75
CA GLY A 1010 6.20 -10.77 -19.24
C GLY A 1010 6.85 -10.75 -20.62
N THR A 1011 6.80 -11.85 -21.35
CA THR A 1011 7.28 -11.88 -22.73
C THR A 1011 6.23 -11.32 -23.68
N LEU A 1012 6.66 -10.81 -24.84
CA LEU A 1012 5.75 -10.43 -25.93
C LEU A 1012 4.86 -11.62 -26.33
N GLN A 1013 5.44 -12.83 -26.43
CA GLN A 1013 4.72 -14.08 -26.66
C GLN A 1013 3.59 -14.29 -25.63
N SER A 1014 3.88 -14.13 -24.34
CA SER A 1014 2.88 -14.33 -23.28
C SER A 1014 1.79 -13.26 -23.25
N ASN A 1015 2.04 -12.11 -23.87
CA ASN A 1015 1.05 -11.04 -24.06
C ASN A 1015 0.16 -11.29 -25.28
N LEU A 1016 0.67 -11.92 -26.33
CA LEU A 1016 -0.08 -12.31 -27.52
C LEU A 1016 -0.96 -13.53 -27.25
N ASP A 1017 -0.37 -14.57 -26.64
CA ASP A 1017 -1.06 -15.81 -26.27
C ASP A 1017 -0.79 -16.19 -24.81
N PRO A 1018 -1.60 -15.66 -23.86
CA PRO A 1018 -1.48 -16.01 -22.45
C PRO A 1018 -1.86 -17.47 -22.13
N LEU A 1019 -2.56 -18.15 -23.04
CA LEU A 1019 -3.07 -19.51 -22.83
C LEU A 1019 -2.12 -20.59 -23.39
N GLY A 1020 -1.19 -20.22 -24.27
CA GLY A 1020 -0.25 -21.13 -24.92
C GLY A 1020 -0.95 -22.11 -25.87
N LYS A 1021 -1.98 -21.64 -26.59
CA LYS A 1021 -2.74 -22.40 -27.59
C LYS A 1021 -2.13 -22.37 -28.98
N HIS A 1022 -1.39 -21.30 -29.30
CA HIS A 1022 -0.89 -21.00 -30.64
C HIS A 1022 0.60 -21.35 -30.77
N SER A 1023 1.01 -21.69 -32.00
CA SER A 1023 2.43 -21.95 -32.30
C SER A 1023 3.19 -20.66 -32.59
N ASP A 1024 4.51 -20.66 -32.42
CA ASP A 1024 5.35 -19.50 -32.73
C ASP A 1024 5.24 -19.05 -34.20
N LEU A 1025 4.96 -19.98 -35.12
CA LEU A 1025 4.72 -19.67 -36.54
C LEU A 1025 3.46 -18.80 -36.70
N GLU A 1026 2.35 -19.16 -36.06
CA GLU A 1026 1.12 -18.37 -36.08
C GLU A 1026 1.32 -16.98 -35.46
N LEU A 1027 2.13 -16.88 -34.40
CA LEU A 1027 2.46 -15.58 -33.80
C LEU A 1027 3.23 -14.68 -34.77
N TRP A 1028 4.19 -15.24 -35.51
CA TRP A 1028 4.95 -14.48 -36.52
C TRP A 1028 4.09 -14.07 -37.71
N GLU A 1029 3.22 -14.96 -38.20
CA GLU A 1029 2.26 -14.64 -39.26
C GLU A 1029 1.39 -13.45 -38.85
N VAL A 1030 0.83 -13.46 -37.65
CA VAL A 1030 -0.03 -12.36 -37.19
C VAL A 1030 0.75 -11.06 -36.97
N LEU A 1031 2.00 -11.13 -36.48
CA LEU A 1031 2.85 -9.94 -36.36
C LEU A 1031 3.21 -9.34 -37.73
N GLU A 1032 3.31 -10.16 -38.77
CA GLU A 1032 3.47 -9.71 -40.15
C GLU A 1032 2.24 -8.95 -40.66
N LEU A 1033 1.04 -9.50 -40.43
CA LEU A 1033 -0.22 -8.87 -40.80
C LEU A 1033 -0.45 -7.52 -40.10
N CYS A 1034 0.13 -7.34 -38.91
CA CYS A 1034 0.05 -6.10 -38.13
C CYS A 1034 1.19 -5.11 -38.42
N GLY A 1035 2.12 -5.41 -39.33
CA GLY A 1035 3.28 -4.55 -39.60
C GLY A 1035 4.28 -4.45 -38.43
N LEU A 1036 4.24 -5.37 -37.46
CA LEU A 1036 5.15 -5.40 -36.31
C LEU A 1036 6.35 -6.35 -36.49
N LYS A 1037 6.38 -7.15 -37.55
CA LYS A 1037 7.41 -8.19 -37.78
C LYS A 1037 8.83 -7.62 -37.73
N ASP A 1038 9.13 -6.58 -38.48
CA ASP A 1038 10.48 -6.00 -38.58
C ASP A 1038 10.93 -5.40 -37.25
N PHE A 1039 10.01 -4.70 -36.56
CA PHE A 1039 10.25 -4.20 -35.22
C PHE A 1039 10.58 -5.34 -34.25
N VAL A 1040 9.77 -6.40 -34.21
CA VAL A 1040 10.02 -7.54 -33.31
C VAL A 1040 11.29 -8.31 -33.70
N GLN A 1041 11.65 -8.37 -34.97
CA GLN A 1041 12.91 -8.96 -35.43
C GLN A 1041 14.13 -8.14 -34.99
N SER A 1042 14.01 -6.81 -34.93
CA SER A 1042 15.08 -5.91 -34.46
C SER A 1042 15.35 -6.05 -32.95
N LEU A 1043 14.38 -6.55 -32.17
CA LEU A 1043 14.53 -6.74 -30.73
C LEU A 1043 15.45 -7.93 -30.42
N PRO A 1044 16.36 -7.80 -29.43
CA PRO A 1044 17.40 -8.80 -29.17
C PRO A 1044 16.86 -10.19 -28.80
N LYS A 1045 15.67 -10.27 -28.17
CA LYS A 1045 15.03 -11.54 -27.79
C LYS A 1045 13.79 -11.89 -28.62
N LYS A 1046 13.46 -11.12 -29.66
CA LYS A 1046 12.29 -11.32 -30.54
C LYS A 1046 10.98 -11.56 -29.74
N LEU A 1047 10.29 -12.69 -29.93
CA LEU A 1047 9.07 -13.06 -29.20
C LEU A 1047 9.26 -13.16 -27.67
N LEU A 1048 10.48 -13.44 -27.21
CA LEU A 1048 10.84 -13.52 -25.80
C LEU A 1048 11.31 -12.17 -25.23
N HIS A 1049 11.13 -11.07 -25.97
CA HIS A 1049 11.37 -9.71 -25.48
C HIS A 1049 10.50 -9.43 -24.25
N GLU A 1050 11.12 -8.84 -23.23
CA GLU A 1050 10.45 -8.52 -21.97
C GLU A 1050 9.67 -7.21 -22.10
N ILE A 1051 8.36 -7.30 -21.91
CA ILE A 1051 7.43 -6.16 -21.82
C ILE A 1051 7.45 -5.66 -20.38
N SER A 1052 7.68 -4.35 -20.21
CA SER A 1052 7.66 -3.69 -18.90
C SER A 1052 6.22 -3.45 -18.43
N GLU A 1053 6.06 -2.96 -17.19
CA GLU A 1053 4.74 -2.66 -16.61
C GLU A 1053 3.95 -1.75 -17.55
N GLY A 1054 2.69 -2.11 -17.86
CA GLY A 1054 1.83 -1.34 -18.76
C GLY A 1054 2.32 -1.22 -20.22
N GLY A 1055 3.41 -1.90 -20.58
CA GLY A 1055 4.06 -1.77 -21.88
C GLY A 1055 4.77 -0.43 -22.10
N GLU A 1056 5.28 0.21 -21.04
CA GLU A 1056 6.00 1.50 -21.14
C GLU A 1056 7.19 1.49 -22.11
N ASN A 1057 7.78 0.33 -22.38
CA ASN A 1057 8.87 0.17 -23.34
C ASN A 1057 8.42 0.12 -24.81
N LEU A 1058 7.12 0.26 -25.08
CA LEU A 1058 6.54 0.32 -26.42
C LEU A 1058 5.81 1.65 -26.61
N SER A 1059 5.83 2.18 -27.83
CA SER A 1059 5.03 3.36 -28.17
C SER A 1059 3.52 3.04 -28.06
N VAL A 1060 2.69 4.08 -27.93
CA VAL A 1060 1.22 3.91 -27.89
C VAL A 1060 0.72 3.16 -29.14
N GLY A 1061 1.19 3.56 -30.33
CA GLY A 1061 0.85 2.87 -31.59
C GLY A 1061 1.30 1.41 -31.61
N GLN A 1062 2.51 1.10 -31.15
CA GLN A 1062 2.99 -0.29 -31.07
C GLN A 1062 2.13 -1.14 -30.12
N ARG A 1063 1.72 -0.59 -28.98
CA ARG A 1063 0.81 -1.29 -28.04
C ARG A 1063 -0.54 -1.58 -28.68
N GLN A 1064 -1.05 -0.66 -29.49
CA GLN A 1064 -2.29 -0.84 -30.24
C GLN A 1064 -2.16 -1.96 -31.28
N LEU A 1065 -1.06 -2.00 -32.02
CA LEU A 1065 -0.78 -3.07 -32.99
C LEU A 1065 -0.64 -4.45 -32.32
N VAL A 1066 -0.06 -4.52 -31.11
CA VAL A 1066 -0.06 -5.77 -30.31
C VAL A 1066 -1.49 -6.18 -29.93
N CYS A 1067 -2.38 -5.24 -29.63
CA CYS A 1067 -3.78 -5.55 -29.38
C CYS A 1067 -4.51 -6.05 -30.64
N LEU A 1068 -4.21 -5.47 -31.80
CA LEU A 1068 -4.71 -5.96 -33.08
C LEU A 1068 -4.24 -7.40 -33.35
N ALA A 1069 -2.98 -7.71 -33.06
CA ALA A 1069 -2.44 -9.06 -33.17
C ALA A 1069 -3.19 -10.07 -32.27
N ARG A 1070 -3.54 -9.71 -31.03
CA ARG A 1070 -4.36 -10.56 -30.14
C ARG A 1070 -5.71 -10.91 -30.74
N VAL A 1071 -6.33 -9.94 -31.41
CA VAL A 1071 -7.65 -10.13 -32.03
C VAL A 1071 -7.55 -11.06 -33.24
N LEU A 1072 -6.54 -10.88 -34.09
CA LEU A 1072 -6.30 -11.72 -35.27
C LEU A 1072 -6.05 -13.18 -34.91
N LEU A 1073 -5.37 -13.47 -33.79
CA LEU A 1073 -5.12 -14.84 -33.31
C LEU A 1073 -6.42 -15.58 -32.98
N ARG A 1074 -7.43 -14.88 -32.44
CA ARG A 1074 -8.67 -15.51 -31.96
C ARG A 1074 -9.70 -15.81 -33.05
N LYS A 1075 -9.60 -15.19 -34.23
CA LYS A 1075 -10.44 -15.43 -35.42
C LYS A 1075 -11.96 -15.55 -35.14
N THR A 1076 -12.51 -14.69 -34.28
CA THR A 1076 -13.94 -14.70 -33.93
C THR A 1076 -14.81 -13.98 -34.96
N LYS A 1077 -16.11 -14.29 -35.00
CA LYS A 1077 -17.09 -13.71 -35.95
C LYS A 1077 -17.62 -12.33 -35.58
N ILE A 1078 -17.40 -11.89 -34.35
CA ILE A 1078 -17.89 -10.61 -33.83
C ILE A 1078 -16.69 -9.81 -33.30
N LEU A 1079 -16.48 -8.63 -33.85
CA LEU A 1079 -15.43 -7.71 -33.46
C LEU A 1079 -16.01 -6.39 -32.96
N VAL A 1080 -15.57 -5.95 -31.78
CA VAL A 1080 -15.89 -4.64 -31.21
C VAL A 1080 -14.64 -3.76 -31.23
N LEU A 1081 -14.75 -2.56 -31.79
CA LEU A 1081 -13.69 -1.54 -31.79
C LEU A 1081 -14.15 -0.41 -30.88
N ASP A 1082 -13.45 -0.20 -29.76
CA ASP A 1082 -13.76 0.86 -28.80
C ASP A 1082 -12.69 1.95 -28.92
N GLU A 1083 -12.90 2.94 -29.80
CA GLU A 1083 -11.98 4.07 -29.99
C GLU A 1083 -10.51 3.69 -30.24
N ALA A 1084 -10.31 2.60 -30.97
CA ALA A 1084 -9.01 1.97 -31.17
C ALA A 1084 -7.89 2.85 -31.79
N THR A 1085 -8.20 4.08 -32.24
CA THR A 1085 -7.27 4.94 -32.98
C THR A 1085 -7.21 6.38 -32.45
N ALA A 1086 -7.81 6.63 -31.27
CA ALA A 1086 -7.91 7.98 -30.70
C ALA A 1086 -6.54 8.61 -30.34
N SER A 1087 -5.60 7.78 -29.86
CA SER A 1087 -4.28 8.21 -29.35
C SER A 1087 -3.10 7.76 -30.22
N VAL A 1088 -3.36 7.47 -31.49
CA VAL A 1088 -2.39 6.87 -32.42
C VAL A 1088 -2.12 7.84 -33.58
N ASP A 1089 -0.88 7.84 -34.06
CA ASP A 1089 -0.44 8.56 -35.25
C ASP A 1089 -1.21 8.11 -36.51
N MET A 1090 -1.36 9.02 -37.48
CA MET A 1090 -2.18 8.78 -38.67
C MET A 1090 -1.67 7.60 -39.52
N GLU A 1091 -0.35 7.38 -39.56
CA GLU A 1091 0.26 6.26 -40.28
C GLU A 1091 -0.16 4.91 -39.67
N THR A 1092 -0.04 4.77 -38.35
CA THR A 1092 -0.47 3.58 -37.64
C THR A 1092 -2.01 3.41 -37.64
N ASP A 1093 -2.79 4.49 -37.59
CA ASP A 1093 -4.26 4.45 -37.75
C ASP A 1093 -4.66 3.86 -39.10
N ASN A 1094 -4.06 4.34 -40.19
CA ASN A 1094 -4.30 3.83 -41.54
C ASN A 1094 -3.94 2.35 -41.67
N LEU A 1095 -2.82 1.92 -41.08
CA LEU A 1095 -2.41 0.52 -41.06
C LEU A 1095 -3.46 -0.35 -40.33
N VAL A 1096 -3.91 0.07 -39.15
CA VAL A 1096 -4.94 -0.64 -38.38
C VAL A 1096 -6.24 -0.75 -39.17
N GLN A 1097 -6.73 0.35 -39.75
CA GLN A 1097 -7.96 0.36 -40.55
C GLN A 1097 -7.84 -0.54 -41.79
N PHE A 1098 -6.70 -0.51 -42.48
CA PHE A 1098 -6.43 -1.35 -43.64
C PHE A 1098 -6.46 -2.84 -43.28
N THR A 1099 -5.74 -3.22 -42.21
CA THR A 1099 -5.72 -4.61 -41.73
C THR A 1099 -7.10 -5.07 -41.26
N ILE A 1100 -7.88 -4.19 -40.60
CA ILE A 1100 -9.25 -4.52 -40.18
C ILE A 1100 -10.14 -4.82 -41.39
N LYS A 1101 -10.11 -3.95 -42.41
CA LYS A 1101 -10.90 -4.15 -43.65
C LYS A 1101 -10.52 -5.44 -44.37
N ARG A 1102 -9.23 -5.77 -44.43
CA ARG A 1102 -8.73 -6.94 -45.16
C ARG A 1102 -8.99 -8.26 -44.42
N GLU A 1103 -8.67 -8.33 -43.13
CA GLU A 1103 -8.68 -9.59 -42.37
C GLU A 1103 -10.06 -9.92 -41.77
N PHE A 1104 -10.91 -8.92 -41.51
CA PHE A 1104 -12.22 -9.11 -40.86
C PHE A 1104 -13.42 -8.92 -41.81
N TYR A 1105 -13.21 -9.07 -43.13
CA TYR A 1105 -14.29 -8.94 -44.14
C TYR A 1105 -15.47 -9.90 -43.93
N ASN A 1106 -15.26 -11.02 -43.23
CA ASN A 1106 -16.24 -12.07 -43.00
C ASN A 1106 -16.83 -12.05 -41.58
N CYS A 1107 -16.67 -10.93 -40.87
CA CYS A 1107 -17.04 -10.76 -39.47
C CYS A 1107 -17.98 -9.57 -39.30
N THR A 1108 -18.88 -9.64 -38.31
CA THR A 1108 -19.72 -8.50 -37.91
C THR A 1108 -18.87 -7.56 -37.05
N ILE A 1109 -18.82 -6.27 -37.40
CA ILE A 1109 -17.95 -5.28 -36.75
C ILE A 1109 -18.79 -4.17 -36.14
N LEU A 1110 -18.66 -3.96 -34.83
CA LEU A 1110 -19.23 -2.81 -34.11
C LEU A 1110 -18.12 -1.81 -33.82
N THR A 1111 -18.22 -0.60 -34.37
CA THR A 1111 -17.19 0.44 -34.23
C THR A 1111 -17.72 1.62 -33.42
N ILE A 1112 -17.24 1.80 -32.19
CA ILE A 1112 -17.43 3.03 -31.42
C ILE A 1112 -16.30 3.96 -31.78
N ALA A 1113 -16.63 5.17 -32.26
CA ALA A 1113 -15.63 6.16 -32.56
C ALA A 1113 -16.10 7.58 -32.23
N HIS A 1114 -15.17 8.39 -31.73
CA HIS A 1114 -15.32 9.84 -31.64
C HIS A 1114 -14.89 10.56 -32.93
N ARG A 1115 -14.12 9.90 -33.79
CA ARG A 1115 -13.73 10.43 -35.10
C ARG A 1115 -14.71 9.97 -36.17
N LEU A 1116 -15.60 10.88 -36.58
CA LEU A 1116 -16.66 10.60 -37.55
C LEU A 1116 -16.15 10.04 -38.89
N HIS A 1117 -14.93 10.37 -39.32
CA HIS A 1117 -14.33 9.83 -40.55
C HIS A 1117 -14.26 8.29 -40.56
N THR A 1118 -14.03 7.65 -39.41
CA THR A 1118 -13.94 6.18 -39.31
C THR A 1118 -15.31 5.49 -39.44
N VAL A 1119 -16.38 6.23 -39.15
CA VAL A 1119 -17.77 5.75 -39.14
C VAL A 1119 -18.47 5.99 -40.47
N MET A 1120 -17.98 6.94 -41.27
CA MET A 1120 -18.50 7.22 -42.61
C MET A 1120 -18.39 6.02 -43.56
N ASP A 1121 -17.41 5.14 -43.32
CA ASP A 1121 -17.19 3.90 -44.05
C ASP A 1121 -18.01 2.70 -43.51
N SER A 1122 -18.91 2.91 -42.56
CA SER A 1122 -19.79 1.85 -42.04
C SER A 1122 -21.02 1.66 -42.93
N GLU A 1123 -21.53 0.43 -42.99
CA GLU A 1123 -22.75 0.10 -43.74
C GLU A 1123 -23.98 0.71 -43.09
N ARG A 1124 -24.01 0.72 -41.74
CA ARG A 1124 -25.04 1.40 -40.94
C ARG A 1124 -24.43 2.15 -39.78
N VAL A 1125 -25.13 3.20 -39.35
CA VAL A 1125 -24.74 4.03 -38.21
C VAL A 1125 -25.88 4.07 -37.21
N LEU A 1126 -25.54 3.85 -35.95
CA LEU A 1126 -26.42 3.89 -34.79
C LEU A 1126 -26.06 5.12 -33.95
N VAL A 1127 -26.99 6.05 -33.83
CA VAL A 1127 -26.83 7.27 -33.02
C VAL A 1127 -27.47 7.07 -31.65
N LEU A 1128 -26.65 7.14 -30.60
CA LEU A 1128 -27.09 7.09 -29.20
C LEU A 1128 -27.15 8.49 -28.60
N ASP A 1129 -28.21 8.75 -27.85
CA ASP A 1129 -28.31 9.91 -26.97
C ASP A 1129 -29.07 9.55 -25.69
N ALA A 1130 -28.57 10.01 -24.55
CA ALA A 1130 -29.13 9.76 -23.22
C ALA A 1130 -29.58 8.29 -22.97
N GLY A 1131 -28.82 7.32 -23.49
CA GLY A 1131 -29.11 5.89 -23.32
C GLY A 1131 -30.20 5.32 -24.24
N ARG A 1132 -30.67 6.07 -25.24
CA ARG A 1132 -31.66 5.65 -26.25
C ARG A 1132 -31.08 5.70 -27.66
N ILE A 1133 -31.61 4.87 -28.56
CA ILE A 1133 -31.31 4.95 -29.99
C ILE A 1133 -32.18 6.04 -30.61
N LEU A 1134 -31.56 7.06 -31.21
CA LEU A 1134 -32.26 8.11 -31.95
C LEU A 1134 -32.43 7.77 -33.42
N GLU A 1135 -31.34 7.31 -34.05
CA GLU A 1135 -31.27 7.06 -35.49
C GLU A 1135 -30.51 5.76 -35.75
N TYR A 1136 -30.97 4.96 -36.71
CA TYR A 1136 -30.31 3.73 -37.14
C TYR A 1136 -30.57 3.47 -38.62
N ASP A 1137 -29.63 3.86 -39.49
CA ASP A 1137 -29.75 3.74 -40.94
C ASP A 1137 -28.37 3.82 -41.63
N THR A 1138 -28.32 3.76 -42.96
CA THR A 1138 -27.08 3.98 -43.72
C THR A 1138 -26.59 5.44 -43.59
N PRO A 1139 -25.28 5.71 -43.62
CA PRO A 1139 -24.74 7.08 -43.51
C PRO A 1139 -25.35 8.05 -44.53
N HIS A 1140 -25.60 7.57 -45.75
CA HIS A 1140 -26.20 8.38 -46.82
C HIS A 1140 -27.63 8.82 -46.49
N ASN A 1141 -28.46 7.90 -45.97
CA ASN A 1141 -29.83 8.21 -45.57
C ASN A 1141 -29.87 9.16 -44.37
N LEU A 1142 -28.97 9.01 -43.40
CA LEU A 1142 -28.91 9.86 -42.21
C LEU A 1142 -28.50 11.31 -42.55
N LEU A 1143 -27.57 11.49 -43.47
CA LEU A 1143 -27.17 12.82 -43.95
C LEU A 1143 -28.30 13.52 -44.71
N GLN A 1144 -29.07 12.80 -45.52
CA GLN A 1144 -30.21 13.37 -46.23
C GLN A 1144 -31.35 13.80 -45.30
N ARG A 1145 -31.55 13.09 -44.18
CA ARG A 1145 -32.59 13.39 -43.19
C ARG A 1145 -32.34 14.67 -42.37
N LYS A 1146 -31.12 15.23 -42.41
CA LYS A 1146 -30.71 16.40 -41.61
C LYS A 1146 -31.02 16.26 -40.10
N GLY A 1147 -30.84 15.04 -39.58
CA GLY A 1147 -31.03 14.74 -38.16
C GLY A 1147 -29.78 14.93 -37.31
N ALA A 1148 -29.74 14.29 -36.14
CA ALA A 1148 -28.66 14.42 -35.16
C ALA A 1148 -27.29 13.99 -35.75
N PHE A 1149 -27.27 12.97 -36.62
CA PHE A 1149 -26.04 12.58 -37.32
C PHE A 1149 -25.51 13.68 -38.25
N SER A 1150 -26.40 14.35 -38.99
CA SER A 1150 -26.03 15.43 -39.92
C SER A 1150 -25.49 16.65 -39.18
N GLU A 1151 -26.03 16.97 -38.00
CA GLU A 1151 -25.51 18.03 -37.14
C GLU A 1151 -24.10 17.69 -36.64
N MET A 1152 -23.87 16.47 -36.14
CA MET A 1152 -22.54 16.04 -35.71
C MET A 1152 -21.50 16.07 -36.84
N VAL A 1153 -21.89 15.70 -38.07
CA VAL A 1153 -21.01 15.75 -39.24
C VAL A 1153 -20.70 17.20 -39.65
N ALA A 1154 -21.69 18.10 -39.59
CA ALA A 1154 -21.50 19.52 -39.86
C ALA A 1154 -20.61 20.20 -38.80
N GLU A 1155 -20.80 19.88 -37.52
CA GLU A 1155 -19.97 20.35 -36.40
C GLU A 1155 -18.52 19.86 -36.52
N ALA A 1156 -18.31 18.64 -37.04
CA ALA A 1156 -16.98 18.06 -37.23
C ALA A 1156 -16.24 18.60 -38.48
N GLY A 1157 -16.84 19.52 -39.25
CA GLY A 1157 -16.21 20.12 -40.42
C GLY A 1157 -16.08 19.19 -41.64
N ILE A 1158 -16.67 17.98 -41.61
CA ILE A 1158 -16.54 17.01 -42.69
C ILE A 1158 -17.51 17.37 -43.82
N ARG A 1159 -17.06 18.20 -44.77
CA ARG A 1159 -17.77 18.42 -46.06
C ARG A 1159 -17.21 17.47 -47.12
N ARG A 1160 -18.11 16.77 -47.82
CA ARG A 1160 -17.76 16.01 -49.03
C ARG A 1160 -17.60 16.94 -50.23
#